data_AF-A0A7W2TVQ2-F1
#
_entry.id   AF-A0A7W2TVQ2-F1
#
_cell.length_a   1.000
_cell.length_b   1.000
_cell.length_c   1.000
_cell.angle_alpha   90.00
_cell.angle_beta   90.00
_cell.angle_gamma   90.00
#
_symmetry.space_group_name_H-M   'P 1'
#
loop_
_entity.id
_entity.type
_entity.pdbx_description
1 polymer ?
#
loop_
_entity_poly.entity_id
_entity_poly.type
_entity_poly.pdbx_seq_one_letter_code
_entity_poly.pdbx_strand_id
1 'polypeptide(L)'
;MSNPLLEDHHLPPFSRILPEHVEPAVSQLIEGNKAAISDLLAKAEALDATELLRKIEDLGDELERCWAPVSHLNGVMNNDELRDAYNRCLSLLSDYSTWIGQNAELFAAYKNIADSAEFSDLDAAQRQAVNNALRDFRLAGIDLPPAEQQRYGELKQRLATLGSSFNENLLDATRAWTKNVTLEELSGLPESALESARQAALDAGQEGYLLTLDFPSLLPVLTYCDNAALRQEVYTANVTRASDQGPQAGQWDNSELIDEILDLRLELAQLLGFENYSELSLATKMAESPEQVLDFLEQLAERSRPQAQQEWQALSEFAATEFKHHELQAWDVAYYGEKLKQSRYQVSQEEIRPYLPLDTVLNGLFALSHKLFGIEIVEIESFDSYHPDLRLFEIRRDGRLQAQFYLDLYARSGKRGGAWMADCRVRRLRDSQLQLPVAFLVCNFNPPVGDKAALLTEDELTTLFHEFGHGLHHMLTQQDVAAVSGINGVAWDAVELPSQFLENWCYEPEALAFITGHFETGQSLPQELLEKMLAAKNFQSAMMMVRQLEFALFDFKLHQQWGSANAQPVQALLDQVRQEVAVIIPPQFNRFQHSFAHIFAGGYAAGYYSYKWAEVLSADAFSRFEEDGIFNPNTGAEFRDKILAVGGSQDPMAMFVAFRGREPKVEALLRHSGIKAA
;
A
#
# COMPACT_ATOMS: atom_id res chain seq x y z
N MET A 1 14.08 35.00 4.00
CA MET A 1 14.28 34.16 2.79
C MET A 1 12.89 33.70 2.36
N SER A 2 12.65 33.47 1.06
CA SER A 2 11.38 32.89 0.60
C SER A 2 11.24 31.45 1.11
N ASN A 3 10.04 31.07 1.54
CA ASN A 3 9.75 29.69 1.93
C ASN A 3 9.67 28.83 0.66
N PRO A 4 10.52 27.78 0.51
CA PRO A 4 10.57 26.97 -0.71
C PRO A 4 9.28 26.20 -1.00
N LEU A 5 8.45 25.94 0.02
CA LEU A 5 7.16 25.26 -0.15
C LEU A 5 6.09 26.16 -0.80
N LEU A 6 6.32 27.47 -0.89
CA LEU A 6 5.44 28.44 -1.55
C LEU A 6 5.87 28.78 -2.98
N GLU A 7 6.95 28.19 -3.48
CA GLU A 7 7.50 28.46 -4.81
C GLU A 7 6.92 27.50 -5.87
N ASP A 8 6.87 27.94 -7.13
CA ASP A 8 6.48 27.05 -8.24
C ASP A 8 7.68 26.18 -8.66
N HIS A 9 7.54 24.87 -8.50
CA HIS A 9 8.57 23.86 -8.70
C HIS A 9 8.00 22.67 -9.46
N HIS A 10 8.73 22.22 -10.48
CA HIS A 10 8.40 21.02 -11.23
C HIS A 10 8.62 19.75 -10.39
N LEU A 11 9.71 19.69 -9.64
CA LEU A 11 10.02 18.63 -8.69
C LEU A 11 10.26 19.24 -7.30
N PRO A 12 9.89 18.55 -6.20
CA PRO A 12 10.07 19.09 -4.86
C PRO A 12 11.54 19.48 -4.57
N PRO A 13 11.77 20.65 -3.94
CA PRO A 13 13.11 21.13 -3.60
C PRO A 13 13.61 20.51 -2.28
N PHE A 14 13.73 19.18 -2.24
CA PHE A 14 13.92 18.41 -1.00
C PHE A 14 15.03 18.93 -0.09
N SER A 15 16.20 19.29 -0.63
CA SER A 15 17.33 19.83 0.16
C SER A 15 17.05 21.18 0.85
N ARG A 16 16.01 21.90 0.43
CA ARG A 16 15.59 23.20 0.98
C ARG A 16 14.42 23.09 1.95
N ILE A 17 13.72 21.97 2.00
CA ILE A 17 12.56 21.78 2.90
C ILE A 17 13.09 21.55 4.31
N LEU A 18 12.72 22.44 5.23
CA LEU A 18 13.10 22.37 6.65
C LEU A 18 11.83 22.34 7.50
N PRO A 19 11.85 21.73 8.71
CA PRO A 19 10.68 21.67 9.58
C PRO A 19 10.04 23.05 9.87
N GLU A 20 10.83 24.12 10.02
CA GLU A 20 10.32 25.47 10.25
C GLU A 20 9.56 26.08 9.04
N HIS A 21 9.70 25.50 7.84
CA HIS A 21 9.00 25.95 6.65
C HIS A 21 7.56 25.43 6.58
N VAL A 22 7.29 24.27 7.20
CA VAL A 22 6.09 23.46 6.95
C VAL A 22 4.81 24.18 7.38
N GLU A 23 4.67 24.46 8.67
CA GLU A 23 3.45 25.05 9.23
C GLU A 23 3.13 26.45 8.67
N PRO A 24 4.11 27.37 8.51
CA PRO A 24 3.85 28.66 7.88
C PRO A 24 3.36 28.55 6.43
N ALA A 25 3.92 27.63 5.64
CA ALA A 25 3.50 27.44 4.26
C ALA A 25 2.07 26.89 4.18
N VAL A 26 1.78 25.83 4.92
CA VAL A 26 0.45 25.20 4.95
C VAL A 26 -0.62 26.19 5.41
N SER A 27 -0.36 26.96 6.47
CA SER A 27 -1.28 27.97 6.98
C SER A 27 -1.54 29.08 5.96
N GLN A 28 -0.49 29.57 5.29
CA GLN A 28 -0.63 30.61 4.27
C GLN A 28 -1.45 30.12 3.06
N LEU A 29 -1.19 28.90 2.59
CA LEU A 29 -1.91 28.30 1.45
C LEU A 29 -3.37 28.04 1.78
N ILE A 30 -3.68 27.53 2.99
CA ILE A 30 -5.07 27.30 3.42
C ILE A 30 -5.86 28.61 3.45
N GLU A 31 -5.34 29.65 4.07
CA GLU A 31 -6.04 30.94 4.16
C GLU A 31 -6.15 31.63 2.79
N GLY A 32 -5.10 31.51 1.96
CA GLY A 32 -5.14 31.96 0.56
C GLY A 32 -6.21 31.24 -0.25
N ASN A 33 -6.29 29.92 -0.14
CA ASN A 33 -7.27 29.09 -0.84
C ASN A 33 -8.71 29.40 -0.41
N LYS A 34 -8.97 29.56 0.89
CA LYS A 34 -10.29 29.95 1.39
C LYS A 34 -10.75 31.27 0.76
N ALA A 35 -9.89 32.28 0.77
CA ALA A 35 -10.19 33.58 0.17
C ALA A 35 -10.40 33.47 -1.35
N ALA A 36 -9.55 32.73 -2.05
CA ALA A 36 -9.64 32.53 -3.49
C ALA A 36 -10.91 31.78 -3.89
N ILE A 37 -11.34 30.77 -3.14
CA ILE A 37 -12.61 30.06 -3.35
C ILE A 37 -13.79 31.01 -3.18
N SER A 38 -13.83 31.81 -2.11
CA SER A 38 -14.90 32.80 -1.93
C SER A 38 -14.96 33.82 -3.08
N ASP A 39 -13.81 34.33 -3.51
CA ASP A 39 -13.73 35.27 -4.64
C ASP A 39 -14.14 34.63 -5.98
N LEU A 40 -13.86 33.35 -6.16
CA LEU A 40 -14.22 32.57 -7.34
C LEU A 40 -15.74 32.33 -7.38
N LEU A 41 -16.32 31.90 -6.26
CA LEU A 41 -17.75 31.62 -6.13
C LEU A 41 -18.60 32.90 -6.31
N ALA A 42 -18.11 34.06 -5.83
CA ALA A 42 -18.76 35.35 -6.05
C ALA A 42 -18.83 35.76 -7.53
N LYS A 43 -18.04 35.12 -8.40
CA LYS A 43 -17.99 35.37 -9.85
C LYS A 43 -18.43 34.15 -10.66
N ALA A 44 -18.96 33.10 -10.02
CA ALA A 44 -19.25 31.82 -10.67
C ALA A 44 -20.22 31.98 -11.86
N GLU A 45 -21.21 32.88 -11.78
CA GLU A 45 -22.16 33.14 -12.88
C GLU A 45 -21.50 33.69 -14.16
N ALA A 46 -20.28 34.23 -14.07
CA ALA A 46 -19.53 34.77 -15.19
C ALA A 46 -18.53 33.77 -15.80
N LEU A 47 -18.42 32.57 -15.22
CA LEU A 47 -17.52 31.50 -15.66
C LEU A 47 -18.35 30.34 -16.20
N ASP A 48 -17.86 29.67 -17.24
CA ASP A 48 -18.44 28.38 -17.63
C ASP A 48 -18.06 27.29 -16.62
N ALA A 49 -18.80 26.17 -16.64
CA ALA A 49 -18.58 25.06 -15.72
C ALA A 49 -17.14 24.50 -15.77
N THR A 50 -16.53 24.43 -16.96
CA THR A 50 -15.16 23.90 -17.13
C THR A 50 -14.13 24.83 -16.49
N GLU A 51 -14.26 26.14 -16.70
CA GLU A 51 -13.37 27.14 -16.14
C GLU A 51 -13.48 27.18 -14.60
N LEU A 52 -14.70 27.08 -14.06
CA LEU A 52 -14.92 27.04 -12.62
C LEU A 52 -14.27 25.80 -11.98
N LEU A 53 -14.53 24.61 -12.52
CA LEU A 53 -13.95 23.36 -12.01
C LEU A 53 -12.41 23.40 -12.04
N ARG A 54 -11.83 23.84 -13.14
CA ARG A 54 -10.36 23.95 -13.29
C ARG A 54 -9.74 24.89 -12.26
N LYS A 55 -10.37 26.06 -12.02
CA LYS A 55 -9.86 27.03 -11.05
C LYS A 55 -9.95 26.52 -9.61
N ILE A 56 -10.97 25.72 -9.27
CA ILE A 56 -11.06 25.05 -7.97
C ILE A 56 -9.92 24.02 -7.84
N GLU A 57 -9.68 23.22 -8.88
CA GLU A 57 -8.58 22.25 -8.90
C GLU A 57 -7.19 22.91 -8.78
N ASP A 58 -6.99 24.08 -9.40
CA ASP A 58 -5.72 24.83 -9.30
C ASP A 58 -5.36 25.17 -7.84
N LEU A 59 -6.35 25.52 -7.02
CA LEU A 59 -6.14 25.82 -5.60
C LEU A 59 -5.83 24.57 -4.78
N GLY A 60 -6.49 23.44 -5.10
CA GLY A 60 -6.18 22.15 -4.49
C GLY A 60 -4.74 21.71 -4.79
N ASP A 61 -4.33 21.78 -6.07
CA ASP A 61 -2.98 21.43 -6.52
C ASP A 61 -1.90 22.32 -5.86
N GLU A 62 -2.17 23.61 -5.61
CA GLU A 62 -1.23 24.48 -4.90
C GLU A 62 -0.92 23.99 -3.48
N LEU A 63 -1.95 23.55 -2.74
CA LEU A 63 -1.77 22.98 -1.40
C LEU A 63 -1.06 21.62 -1.47
N GLU A 64 -1.45 20.74 -2.40
CA GLU A 64 -0.85 19.42 -2.55
C GLU A 64 0.63 19.50 -2.94
N ARG A 65 1.03 20.45 -3.79
CA ARG A 65 2.45 20.68 -4.13
C ARG A 65 3.30 21.08 -2.92
N CYS A 66 2.69 21.65 -1.88
CA CYS A 66 3.34 21.89 -0.58
C CYS A 66 3.29 20.65 0.32
N TRP A 67 2.13 20.00 0.44
CA TRP A 67 1.92 18.95 1.44
C TRP A 67 2.48 17.58 1.04
N ALA A 68 2.36 17.17 -0.21
CA ALA A 68 2.85 15.88 -0.69
C ALA A 68 4.33 15.63 -0.35
N PRO A 69 5.29 16.54 -0.62
CA PRO A 69 6.69 16.32 -0.24
C PRO A 69 6.92 16.32 1.27
N VAL A 70 6.16 17.09 2.06
CA VAL A 70 6.27 17.08 3.53
C VAL A 70 5.78 15.75 4.10
N SER A 71 4.62 15.29 3.65
CA SER A 71 4.05 13.99 4.04
C SER A 71 4.98 12.84 3.65
N HIS A 72 5.56 12.89 2.44
CA HIS A 72 6.55 11.93 1.98
C HIS A 72 7.80 11.91 2.86
N LEU A 73 8.39 13.08 3.15
CA LEU A 73 9.54 13.19 4.07
C LEU A 73 9.21 12.63 5.46
N ASN A 74 8.00 12.87 5.98
CA ASN A 74 7.58 12.30 7.26
C ASN A 74 7.51 10.77 7.22
N GLY A 75 7.25 10.16 6.07
CA GLY A 75 7.24 8.71 5.89
C GLY A 75 8.63 8.09 5.68
N VAL A 76 9.60 8.85 5.15
CA VAL A 76 10.90 8.30 4.68
C VAL A 76 12.15 8.87 5.36
N MET A 77 12.01 9.99 6.08
CA MET A 77 13.08 10.72 6.80
C MET A 77 12.56 11.25 8.17
N ASN A 78 11.67 10.52 8.84
CA ASN A 78 11.05 10.91 10.11
C ASN A 78 12.10 11.14 11.22
N ASN A 79 12.04 12.32 11.84
CA ASN A 79 12.73 12.70 13.07
C ASN A 79 11.78 13.56 13.93
N ASP A 80 12.21 13.90 15.15
CA ASP A 80 11.37 14.63 16.12
C ASP A 80 10.91 15.99 15.56
N GLU A 81 11.80 16.77 14.94
CA GLU A 81 11.48 18.11 14.44
C GLU A 81 10.47 18.07 13.27
N LEU A 82 10.66 17.14 12.33
CA LEU A 82 9.76 16.96 11.19
C LEU A 82 8.40 16.39 11.63
N ARG A 83 8.42 15.42 12.55
CA ARG A 83 7.21 14.82 13.15
C ARG A 83 6.37 15.90 13.83
N ASP A 84 7.00 16.74 14.64
CA ASP A 84 6.34 17.86 15.31
C ASP A 84 5.74 18.85 14.29
N ALA A 85 6.47 19.20 13.24
CA ALA A 85 5.98 20.10 12.20
C ALA A 85 4.81 19.50 11.40
N TYR A 86 4.89 18.22 11.06
CA TYR A 86 3.84 17.46 10.41
C TYR A 86 2.57 17.42 11.27
N ASN A 87 2.69 17.07 12.56
CA ASN A 87 1.56 16.96 13.48
C ASN A 87 0.84 18.29 13.70
N ARG A 88 1.56 19.42 13.76
CA ARG A 88 0.93 20.76 13.84
C ARG A 88 0.07 21.07 12.61
N CYS A 89 0.40 20.51 11.44
CA CYS A 89 -0.36 20.72 10.21
C CYS A 89 -1.58 19.82 10.07
N LEU A 90 -1.62 18.66 10.72
CA LEU A 90 -2.76 17.73 10.63
C LEU A 90 -4.08 18.38 11.02
N SER A 91 -4.08 19.18 12.09
CA SER A 91 -5.26 19.94 12.50
C SER A 91 -5.70 20.92 11.41
N LEU A 92 -4.76 21.71 10.89
CA LEU A 92 -5.04 22.73 9.87
C LEU A 92 -5.63 22.10 8.60
N LEU A 93 -5.05 20.98 8.16
CA LEU A 93 -5.49 20.26 6.98
C LEU A 93 -6.85 19.58 7.19
N SER A 94 -7.09 19.00 8.37
CA SER A 94 -8.40 18.42 8.70
C SER A 94 -9.49 19.49 8.76
N ASP A 95 -9.20 20.65 9.34
CA ASP A 95 -10.13 21.79 9.41
C ASP A 95 -10.40 22.34 8.01
N TYR A 96 -9.38 22.46 7.16
CA TYR A 96 -9.54 22.89 5.78
C TYR A 96 -10.33 21.88 4.94
N SER A 97 -10.04 20.59 5.06
CA SER A 97 -10.79 19.53 4.36
C SER A 97 -12.25 19.50 4.79
N THR A 98 -12.54 19.67 6.08
CA THR A 98 -13.90 19.77 6.60
C THR A 98 -14.58 21.02 6.06
N TRP A 99 -13.88 22.16 6.07
CA TRP A 99 -14.39 23.42 5.52
C TRP A 99 -14.74 23.28 4.03
N ILE A 100 -13.87 22.65 3.21
CA ILE A 100 -14.17 22.36 1.80
C ILE A 100 -15.42 21.48 1.68
N GLY A 101 -15.45 20.35 2.38
CA GLY A 101 -16.55 19.38 2.30
C GLY A 101 -17.88 19.86 2.87
N GLN A 102 -17.88 20.92 3.70
CA GLN A 102 -19.08 21.52 4.27
C GLN A 102 -19.33 22.96 3.77
N ASN A 103 -18.62 23.39 2.72
CA ASN A 103 -18.84 24.72 2.13
C ASN A 103 -20.13 24.73 1.30
N ALA A 104 -21.17 25.37 1.82
CA ALA A 104 -22.49 25.42 1.19
C ALA A 104 -22.50 26.16 -0.16
N GLU A 105 -21.70 27.20 -0.33
CA GLU A 105 -21.60 27.93 -1.59
C GLU A 105 -20.90 27.10 -2.67
N LEU A 106 -19.83 26.38 -2.28
CA LEU A 106 -19.13 25.46 -3.16
C LEU A 106 -20.02 24.29 -3.57
N PHE A 107 -20.72 23.66 -2.61
CA PHE A 107 -21.69 22.60 -2.90
C PHE A 107 -22.80 23.08 -3.84
N ALA A 108 -23.34 24.29 -3.60
CA ALA A 108 -24.35 24.88 -4.49
C ALA A 108 -23.80 25.11 -5.90
N ALA A 109 -22.53 25.52 -6.06
CA ALA A 109 -21.91 25.66 -7.37
C ALA A 109 -21.80 24.33 -8.12
N TYR A 110 -21.32 23.26 -7.48
CA TYR A 110 -21.28 21.92 -8.09
C TYR A 110 -22.68 21.41 -8.44
N LYS A 111 -23.66 21.65 -7.57
CA LYS A 111 -25.06 21.26 -7.81
C LYS A 111 -25.66 22.04 -8.99
N ASN A 112 -25.41 23.35 -9.07
CA ASN A 112 -25.87 24.17 -10.18
C ASN A 112 -25.26 23.71 -11.51
N ILE A 113 -23.97 23.32 -11.52
CA ILE A 113 -23.35 22.70 -12.70
C ILE A 113 -24.12 21.43 -13.06
N ALA A 114 -24.33 20.50 -12.13
CA ALA A 114 -25.02 19.24 -12.38
C ALA A 114 -26.48 19.39 -12.85
N ASP A 115 -27.19 20.40 -12.34
CA ASP A 115 -28.58 20.70 -12.70
C ASP A 115 -28.71 21.55 -14.00
N SER A 116 -27.60 22.06 -14.53
CA SER A 116 -27.57 22.91 -15.72
C SER A 116 -27.59 22.12 -17.03
N ALA A 117 -27.92 22.80 -18.14
CA ALA A 117 -27.76 22.23 -19.48
C ALA A 117 -26.28 21.97 -19.84
N GLU A 118 -25.36 22.76 -19.30
CA GLU A 118 -23.90 22.66 -19.55
C GLU A 118 -23.33 21.33 -19.05
N PHE A 119 -23.97 20.67 -18.07
CA PHE A 119 -23.53 19.35 -17.59
C PHE A 119 -23.43 18.32 -18.71
N SER A 120 -24.34 18.40 -19.69
CA SER A 120 -24.34 17.52 -20.85
C SER A 120 -23.22 17.81 -21.85
N ASP A 121 -22.68 19.04 -21.82
CA ASP A 121 -21.57 19.49 -22.66
C ASP A 121 -20.20 19.18 -22.05
N LEU A 122 -20.13 18.96 -20.72
CA LEU A 122 -18.92 18.47 -20.05
C LEU A 122 -18.46 17.13 -20.64
N ASP A 123 -17.17 16.84 -20.59
CA ASP A 123 -16.70 15.49 -20.93
C ASP A 123 -17.03 14.46 -19.83
N ALA A 124 -16.74 13.19 -20.08
CA ALA A 124 -17.04 12.12 -19.14
C ALA A 124 -16.28 12.25 -17.81
N ALA A 125 -15.02 12.69 -17.86
CA ALA A 125 -14.17 12.83 -16.69
C ALA A 125 -14.65 13.99 -15.80
N GLN A 126 -15.00 15.12 -16.41
CA GLN A 126 -15.57 16.28 -15.73
C GLN A 126 -16.92 15.96 -15.08
N ARG A 127 -17.82 15.26 -15.79
CA ARG A 127 -19.08 14.80 -15.19
C ARG A 127 -18.84 13.86 -14.00
N GLN A 128 -17.91 12.92 -14.13
CA GLN A 128 -17.58 12.01 -13.05
C GLN A 128 -16.98 12.75 -11.85
N ALA A 129 -16.10 13.73 -12.08
CA ALA A 129 -15.56 14.59 -11.03
C ALA A 129 -16.66 15.38 -10.29
N VAL A 130 -17.64 15.93 -11.01
CA VAL A 130 -18.81 16.60 -10.41
C VAL A 130 -19.65 15.62 -9.59
N ASN A 131 -19.92 14.42 -10.12
CA ASN A 131 -20.67 13.38 -9.40
C ASN A 131 -19.95 12.93 -8.12
N ASN A 132 -18.64 12.67 -8.21
CA ASN A 132 -17.79 12.33 -7.06
C ASN A 132 -17.82 13.46 -6.04
N ALA A 133 -17.61 14.71 -6.44
CA ALA A 133 -17.66 15.86 -5.54
C ALA A 133 -19.02 15.93 -4.82
N LEU A 134 -20.14 15.83 -5.53
CA LEU A 134 -21.48 15.86 -4.92
C LEU A 134 -21.73 14.71 -3.94
N ARG A 135 -21.19 13.51 -4.21
CA ARG A 135 -21.21 12.40 -3.25
C ARG A 135 -20.35 12.76 -2.02
N ASP A 136 -19.15 13.26 -2.24
CA ASP A 136 -18.17 13.52 -1.19
C ASP A 136 -18.59 14.69 -0.28
N PHE A 137 -19.28 15.71 -0.79
CA PHE A 137 -19.96 16.73 0.03
C PHE A 137 -20.97 16.11 1.00
N ARG A 138 -21.76 15.14 0.54
CA ARG A 138 -22.74 14.44 1.40
C ARG A 138 -22.05 13.57 2.45
N LEU A 139 -20.98 12.86 2.06
CA LEU A 139 -20.14 12.09 2.97
C LEU A 139 -19.29 12.97 3.91
N ALA A 140 -19.16 14.27 3.60
CA ALA A 140 -18.60 15.29 4.48
C ALA A 140 -19.65 15.93 5.40
N GLY A 141 -20.91 15.51 5.30
CA GLY A 141 -21.99 15.98 6.16
C GLY A 141 -22.56 17.33 5.76
N ILE A 142 -22.48 17.75 4.48
CA ILE A 142 -23.05 19.03 4.02
C ILE A 142 -24.55 19.16 4.35
N ASP A 143 -25.27 18.04 4.33
CA ASP A 143 -26.71 18.00 4.59
C ASP A 143 -27.06 17.98 6.10
N LEU A 144 -26.06 17.91 6.98
CA LEU A 144 -26.26 17.89 8.43
C LEU A 144 -26.60 19.27 8.98
N PRO A 145 -27.34 19.35 10.11
CA PRO A 145 -27.51 20.58 10.86
C PRO A 145 -26.14 21.15 11.33
N PRO A 146 -26.02 22.48 11.54
CA PRO A 146 -24.73 23.10 11.90
C PRO A 146 -24.02 22.51 13.12
N ALA A 147 -24.76 22.06 14.14
CA ALA A 147 -24.18 21.43 15.31
C ALA A 147 -23.57 20.05 15.00
N GLU A 148 -24.20 19.31 14.10
CA GLU A 148 -23.73 18.00 13.64
C GLU A 148 -22.56 18.15 12.65
N GLN A 149 -22.57 19.19 11.80
CA GLN A 149 -21.41 19.56 10.97
C GLN A 149 -20.17 19.87 11.81
N GLN A 150 -20.33 20.65 12.89
CA GLN A 150 -19.24 20.90 13.84
C GLN A 150 -18.74 19.59 14.46
N ARG A 151 -19.66 18.73 14.91
CA ARG A 151 -19.29 17.43 15.48
C ARG A 151 -18.53 16.57 14.48
N TYR A 152 -18.97 16.51 13.22
CA TYR A 152 -18.26 15.82 12.13
C TYR A 152 -16.80 16.30 12.04
N GLY A 153 -16.58 17.62 12.05
CA GLY A 153 -15.23 18.20 12.00
C GLY A 153 -14.35 17.75 13.18
N GLU A 154 -14.89 17.83 14.40
CA GLU A 154 -14.20 17.37 15.61
C GLU A 154 -13.82 15.88 15.53
N LEU A 155 -14.74 15.03 15.03
CA LEU A 155 -14.49 13.60 14.83
C LEU A 155 -13.35 13.36 13.83
N LYS A 156 -13.38 14.03 12.67
CA LYS A 156 -12.36 13.90 11.62
C LYS A 156 -10.98 14.34 12.09
N GLN A 157 -10.91 15.47 12.80
CA GLN A 157 -9.67 15.99 13.36
C GLN A 157 -9.08 15.02 14.40
N ARG A 158 -9.93 14.47 15.28
CA ARG A 158 -9.49 13.51 16.29
C ARG A 158 -9.02 12.20 15.65
N LEU A 159 -9.75 11.67 14.67
CA LEU A 159 -9.35 10.48 13.91
C LEU A 159 -8.00 10.67 13.19
N ALA A 160 -7.75 11.83 12.58
CA ALA A 160 -6.47 12.13 11.94
C ALA A 160 -5.30 12.13 12.95
N THR A 161 -5.54 12.74 14.12
CA THR A 161 -4.54 12.76 15.22
C THR A 161 -4.26 11.34 15.72
N LEU A 162 -5.30 10.54 15.99
CA LEU A 162 -5.17 9.17 16.49
C LEU A 162 -4.44 8.27 15.48
N GLY A 163 -4.74 8.40 14.18
CA GLY A 163 -4.04 7.68 13.13
C GLY A 163 -2.55 8.00 13.07
N SER A 164 -2.16 9.28 13.23
CA SER A 164 -0.76 9.67 13.33
C SER A 164 -0.09 9.04 14.56
N SER A 165 -0.71 9.18 15.74
CA SER A 165 -0.18 8.61 16.99
C SER A 165 -0.03 7.09 16.95
N PHE A 166 -0.98 6.37 16.33
CA PHE A 166 -0.89 4.92 16.15
C PHE A 166 0.37 4.52 15.36
N ASN A 167 0.64 5.23 14.26
CA ASN A 167 1.79 4.95 13.40
C ASN A 167 3.11 5.36 14.06
N GLU A 168 3.14 6.47 14.78
CA GLU A 168 4.29 6.92 15.56
C GLU A 168 4.64 5.91 16.66
N ASN A 169 3.65 5.47 17.44
CA ASN A 169 3.81 4.42 18.45
C ASN A 169 4.38 3.12 17.85
N LEU A 170 3.89 2.71 16.67
CA LEU A 170 4.40 1.53 15.98
C LEU A 170 5.85 1.71 15.51
N LEU A 171 6.18 2.88 14.97
CA LEU A 171 7.54 3.20 14.52
C LEU A 171 8.52 3.21 15.69
N ASP A 172 8.14 3.83 16.81
CA ASP A 172 8.97 3.93 18.00
C ASP A 172 9.15 2.57 18.68
N ALA A 173 8.09 1.77 18.81
CA ALA A 173 8.18 0.39 19.31
C ALA A 173 9.09 -0.49 18.43
N THR A 174 9.02 -0.34 17.11
CA THR A 174 9.89 -1.08 16.17
C THR A 174 11.36 -0.70 16.36
N ARG A 175 11.66 0.60 16.47
CA ARG A 175 13.03 1.11 16.63
C ARG A 175 13.63 0.83 18.00
N ALA A 176 12.82 0.86 19.05
CA ALA A 176 13.32 0.74 20.41
C ALA A 176 13.75 -0.70 20.76
N TRP A 177 13.40 -1.70 19.95
CA TRP A 177 13.88 -3.06 20.14
C TRP A 177 15.12 -3.30 19.28
N THR A 178 16.21 -3.63 19.95
CA THR A 178 17.43 -4.13 19.30
C THR A 178 18.04 -5.21 20.17
N LYS A 179 18.69 -6.20 19.55
CA LYS A 179 19.42 -7.24 20.29
C LYS A 179 20.81 -7.41 19.68
N ASN A 180 21.84 -7.09 20.46
CA ASN A 180 23.21 -7.43 20.10
C ASN A 180 23.47 -8.90 20.43
N VAL A 181 24.02 -9.65 19.48
CA VAL A 181 24.26 -11.09 19.58
C VAL A 181 25.62 -11.48 19.04
N THR A 182 26.06 -12.68 19.41
CA THR A 182 27.29 -13.30 18.91
C THR A 182 27.03 -14.10 17.63
N LEU A 183 28.10 -14.43 16.88
CA LEU A 183 27.97 -15.24 15.67
C LEU A 183 27.42 -16.63 15.97
N GLU A 184 27.80 -17.21 17.11
CA GLU A 184 27.37 -18.53 17.56
C GLU A 184 25.85 -18.62 17.76
N GLU A 185 25.21 -17.51 18.17
CA GLU A 185 23.76 -17.44 18.35
C GLU A 185 22.98 -17.35 17.02
N LEU A 186 23.66 -16.99 15.93
CA LEU A 186 23.11 -16.78 14.59
C LEU A 186 23.33 -17.97 13.66
N SER A 187 23.59 -19.17 14.21
CA SER A 187 23.75 -20.37 13.40
C SER A 187 22.53 -20.58 12.48
N GLY A 188 22.80 -20.87 11.20
CA GLY A 188 21.79 -21.11 10.17
C GLY A 188 21.45 -19.88 9.33
N LEU A 189 21.71 -18.65 9.80
CA LEU A 189 21.47 -17.45 8.99
C LEU A 189 22.33 -17.45 7.71
N PRO A 190 21.79 -16.94 6.60
CA PRO A 190 22.58 -16.75 5.38
C PRO A 190 23.64 -15.66 5.56
N GLU A 191 24.71 -15.74 4.78
CA GLU A 191 25.83 -14.78 4.82
C GLU A 191 25.36 -13.34 4.60
N SER A 192 24.38 -13.15 3.71
CA SER A 192 23.74 -11.85 3.45
C SER A 192 23.14 -11.22 4.71
N ALA A 193 22.38 -12.00 5.50
CA ALA A 193 21.78 -11.52 6.74
C ALA A 193 22.83 -11.27 7.85
N LEU A 194 23.88 -12.11 7.93
CA LEU A 194 25.00 -11.90 8.84
C LEU A 194 25.76 -10.61 8.52
N GLU A 195 26.01 -10.35 7.24
CA GLU A 195 26.65 -9.13 6.76
C GLU A 195 25.85 -7.88 7.12
N SER A 196 24.53 -7.91 6.87
CA SER A 196 23.62 -6.82 7.25
C SER A 196 23.58 -6.58 8.77
N ALA A 197 23.45 -7.63 9.58
CA ALA A 197 23.42 -7.50 11.04
C ALA A 197 24.75 -6.98 11.61
N ARG A 198 25.88 -7.36 11.00
CA ARG A 198 27.20 -6.82 11.36
C ARG A 198 27.32 -5.34 10.99
N GLN A 199 26.84 -4.95 9.80
CA GLN A 199 26.83 -3.54 9.39
C GLN A 199 25.97 -2.70 10.34
N ALA A 200 24.79 -3.18 10.70
CA ALA A 200 23.92 -2.53 11.68
C ALA A 200 24.60 -2.34 13.05
N ALA A 201 25.38 -3.33 13.51
CA ALA A 201 26.18 -3.19 14.73
C ALA A 201 27.23 -2.09 14.60
N LEU A 202 27.97 -2.05 13.49
CA LEU A 202 28.98 -1.01 13.21
C LEU A 202 28.37 0.39 13.18
N ASP A 203 27.23 0.55 12.50
CA ASP A 203 26.51 1.82 12.40
C ASP A 203 26.01 2.30 13.77
N ALA A 204 25.64 1.36 14.65
CA ALA A 204 25.26 1.63 16.03
C ALA A 204 26.47 1.79 17.00
N GLY A 205 27.71 1.70 16.50
CA GLY A 205 28.92 1.78 17.32
C GLY A 205 29.11 0.60 18.28
N GLN A 206 28.57 -0.57 17.93
CA GLN A 206 28.63 -1.81 18.71
C GLN A 206 29.49 -2.87 17.99
N GLU A 207 30.12 -3.76 18.75
CA GLU A 207 30.75 -4.98 18.22
C GLU A 207 29.72 -6.12 18.15
N GLY A 208 29.92 -7.05 17.21
CA GLY A 208 29.06 -8.22 17.06
C GLY A 208 28.04 -8.05 15.93
N TYR A 209 26.81 -8.47 16.17
CA TYR A 209 25.72 -8.46 15.21
C TYR A 209 24.48 -7.88 15.88
N LEU A 210 23.87 -6.86 15.25
CA LEU A 210 22.70 -6.19 15.77
C LEU A 210 21.46 -6.63 15.01
N LEU A 211 20.51 -7.22 15.73
CA LEU A 211 19.19 -7.54 15.21
C LEU A 211 18.20 -6.43 15.55
N THR A 212 17.37 -6.05 14.58
CA THR A 212 16.22 -5.13 14.72
C THR A 212 14.91 -5.83 14.35
N LEU A 213 13.79 -5.13 14.53
CA LEU A 213 12.45 -5.58 14.09
C LEU A 213 12.07 -5.11 12.69
N ASP A 214 12.98 -4.43 11.97
CA ASP A 214 12.77 -4.15 10.55
C ASP A 214 12.68 -5.46 9.78
N PHE A 215 11.75 -5.54 8.83
CA PHE A 215 11.43 -6.78 8.13
C PHE A 215 12.67 -7.52 7.56
N PRO A 216 13.67 -6.82 6.97
CA PRO A 216 14.87 -7.47 6.46
C PRO A 216 15.80 -8.06 7.53
N SER A 217 15.72 -7.60 8.78
CA SER A 217 16.42 -8.22 9.94
C SER A 217 15.59 -9.32 10.58
N LEU A 218 14.28 -9.07 10.75
CA LEU A 218 13.32 -9.96 11.39
C LEU A 218 13.14 -11.28 10.62
N LEU A 219 12.86 -11.21 9.32
CA LEU A 219 12.46 -12.37 8.53
C LEU A 219 13.57 -13.43 8.44
N PRO A 220 14.85 -13.09 8.19
CA PRO A 220 15.91 -14.09 8.15
C PRO A 220 16.08 -14.85 9.46
N VAL A 221 15.89 -14.18 10.61
CA VAL A 221 15.96 -14.86 11.92
C VAL A 221 14.84 -15.89 12.04
N LEU A 222 13.59 -15.54 11.71
CA LEU A 222 12.46 -16.46 11.79
C LEU A 222 12.53 -17.61 10.78
N THR A 223 13.19 -17.40 9.64
CA THR A 223 13.24 -18.35 8.52
C THR A 223 14.44 -19.29 8.60
N TYR A 224 15.59 -18.81 9.08
CA TYR A 224 16.85 -19.55 8.95
C TYR A 224 17.56 -19.86 10.27
N CYS A 225 17.30 -19.10 11.34
CA CYS A 225 18.05 -19.27 12.58
C CYS A 225 17.75 -20.62 13.25
N ASP A 226 18.77 -21.46 13.45
CA ASP A 226 18.63 -22.74 14.11
C ASP A 226 18.31 -22.58 15.63
N ASN A 227 18.66 -21.43 16.22
CA ASN A 227 18.40 -21.11 17.62
C ASN A 227 16.91 -20.79 17.86
N ALA A 228 16.14 -21.80 18.28
CA ALA A 228 14.71 -21.68 18.54
C ALA A 228 14.35 -20.64 19.62
N ALA A 229 15.19 -20.46 20.63
CA ALA A 229 14.95 -19.45 21.68
C ALA A 229 15.06 -18.03 21.11
N LEU A 230 16.04 -17.80 20.22
CA LEU A 230 16.19 -16.52 19.53
C LEU A 230 15.01 -16.26 18.58
N ARG A 231 14.55 -17.27 17.82
CA ARG A 231 13.34 -17.15 16.99
C ARG A 231 12.12 -16.76 17.83
N GLN A 232 11.92 -17.43 18.97
CA GLN A 232 10.81 -17.12 19.87
C GLN A 232 10.90 -15.70 20.41
N GLU A 233 12.07 -15.23 20.83
CA GLU A 233 12.28 -13.88 21.36
C GLU A 233 11.98 -12.81 20.32
N VAL A 234 12.55 -12.95 19.11
CA VAL A 234 12.34 -12.02 17.99
C VAL A 234 10.87 -12.02 17.55
N TYR A 235 10.25 -13.19 17.42
CA TYR A 235 8.82 -13.30 17.11
C TYR A 235 7.97 -12.59 18.17
N THR A 236 8.24 -12.86 19.45
CA THR A 236 7.48 -12.27 20.56
C THR A 236 7.59 -10.76 20.55
N ALA A 237 8.80 -10.22 20.40
CA ALA A 237 9.03 -8.78 20.27
C ALA A 237 8.26 -8.18 19.09
N ASN A 238 8.30 -8.81 17.92
CA ASN A 238 7.60 -8.32 16.72
C ASN A 238 6.07 -8.28 16.88
N VAL A 239 5.46 -9.37 17.40
CA VAL A 239 3.99 -9.48 17.46
C VAL A 239 3.37 -8.80 18.68
N THR A 240 4.20 -8.15 19.52
CA THR A 240 3.77 -7.39 20.70
C THR A 240 4.16 -5.91 20.61
N ARG A 241 4.63 -5.45 19.44
CA ARG A 241 4.93 -4.04 19.21
C ARG A 241 3.72 -3.17 19.52
N ALA A 242 3.99 -2.02 20.14
CA ALA A 242 3.00 -1.01 20.49
C ALA A 242 1.81 -1.55 21.30
N SER A 243 2.05 -2.45 22.27
CA SER A 243 0.98 -3.13 23.02
C SER A 243 1.24 -3.22 24.54
N ASP A 244 0.27 -3.78 25.24
CA ASP A 244 0.31 -4.14 26.66
C ASP A 244 1.21 -5.36 26.97
N GLN A 245 1.80 -5.99 25.95
CA GLN A 245 2.60 -7.21 26.07
C GLN A 245 4.04 -7.02 25.56
N GLY A 246 4.90 -8.01 25.88
CA GLY A 246 6.25 -8.08 25.33
C GLY A 246 7.30 -7.22 26.04
N PRO A 247 8.49 -7.06 25.44
CA PRO A 247 9.64 -6.42 26.08
C PRO A 247 9.45 -4.93 26.38
N GLN A 248 8.46 -4.28 25.74
CA GLN A 248 8.19 -2.84 25.84
C GLN A 248 6.74 -2.56 26.30
N ALA A 249 6.11 -3.54 26.97
CA ALA A 249 4.73 -3.46 27.41
C ALA A 249 4.38 -2.10 28.05
N GLY A 250 3.35 -1.44 27.52
CA GLY A 250 2.79 -0.20 28.06
C GLY A 250 3.53 1.11 27.71
N GLN A 251 4.63 1.09 26.94
CA GLN A 251 5.35 2.33 26.57
C GLN A 251 4.70 3.08 25.40
N TRP A 252 4.25 2.35 24.38
CA TRP A 252 3.62 2.87 23.15
C TRP A 252 2.34 2.10 22.84
N ASP A 253 1.54 1.84 23.88
CA ASP A 253 0.38 0.95 23.76
C ASP A 253 -0.76 1.58 22.92
N ASN A 254 -1.10 0.93 21.82
CA ASN A 254 -2.18 1.34 20.91
C ASN A 254 -3.58 0.87 21.36
N SER A 255 -3.72 0.17 22.50
CA SER A 255 -5.02 -0.37 22.97
C SER A 255 -6.10 0.71 23.05
N GLU A 256 -5.84 1.80 23.77
CA GLU A 256 -6.83 2.87 23.96
C GLU A 256 -7.09 3.64 22.66
N LEU A 257 -6.07 3.78 21.79
CA LEU A 257 -6.25 4.43 20.49
C LEU A 257 -7.17 3.61 19.58
N ILE A 258 -7.04 2.28 19.59
CA ILE A 258 -7.90 1.40 18.79
C ILE A 258 -9.37 1.57 19.20
N ASP A 259 -9.67 1.48 20.50
CA ASP A 259 -11.05 1.61 20.99
C ASP A 259 -11.63 2.99 20.66
N GLU A 260 -10.86 4.06 20.88
CA GLU A 260 -11.29 5.42 20.55
C GLU A 260 -11.51 5.61 19.04
N ILE A 261 -10.62 5.07 18.19
CA ILE A 261 -10.80 5.12 16.73
C ILE A 261 -12.11 4.43 16.33
N LEU A 262 -12.42 3.27 16.90
CA LEU A 262 -13.64 2.52 16.58
C LEU A 262 -14.91 3.26 17.05
N ASP A 263 -14.89 3.83 18.24
CA ASP A 263 -15.99 4.65 18.77
C ASP A 263 -16.26 5.86 17.88
N LEU A 264 -15.22 6.60 17.50
CA LEU A 264 -15.33 7.78 16.64
C LEU A 264 -15.76 7.42 15.21
N ARG A 265 -15.32 6.28 14.69
CA ARG A 265 -15.77 5.77 13.38
C ARG A 265 -17.24 5.38 13.38
N LEU A 266 -17.71 4.72 14.44
CA LEU A 266 -19.12 4.41 14.61
C LEU A 266 -19.96 5.68 14.71
N GLU A 267 -19.54 6.63 15.54
CA GLU A 267 -20.23 7.91 15.70
C GLU A 267 -20.29 8.67 14.36
N LEU A 268 -19.18 8.70 13.61
CA LEU A 268 -19.12 9.33 12.30
C LEU A 268 -20.11 8.70 11.30
N ALA A 269 -20.20 7.36 11.28
CA ALA A 269 -21.13 6.65 10.43
C ALA A 269 -22.59 6.96 10.77
N GLN A 270 -22.93 6.91 12.06
CA GLN A 270 -24.28 7.22 12.55
C GLN A 270 -24.68 8.67 12.27
N LEU A 271 -23.73 9.60 12.43
CA LEU A 271 -23.93 11.01 12.12
C LEU A 271 -24.30 11.22 10.65
N LEU A 272 -23.72 10.44 9.74
CA LEU A 272 -24.01 10.48 8.30
C LEU A 272 -25.20 9.60 7.89
N GLY A 273 -25.87 8.95 8.84
CA GLY A 273 -27.06 8.14 8.59
C GLY A 273 -26.81 6.68 8.19
N PHE A 274 -25.58 6.18 8.37
CA PHE A 274 -25.23 4.76 8.19
C PHE A 274 -25.37 4.00 9.52
N GLU A 275 -25.63 2.69 9.47
CA GLU A 275 -25.77 1.90 10.70
C GLU A 275 -24.43 1.64 11.39
N ASN A 276 -23.37 1.51 10.60
CA ASN A 276 -22.02 1.14 11.03
C ASN A 276 -20.95 1.70 10.05
N TYR A 277 -19.67 1.58 10.42
CA TYR A 277 -18.59 2.17 9.62
C TYR A 277 -18.30 1.40 8.33
N SER A 278 -18.63 0.11 8.24
CA SER A 278 -18.41 -0.64 6.99
C SER A 278 -19.33 -0.14 5.88
N GLU A 279 -20.58 0.19 6.17
CA GLU A 279 -21.49 0.83 5.20
C GLU A 279 -20.97 2.18 4.71
N LEU A 280 -20.52 3.04 5.63
CA LEU A 280 -19.89 4.32 5.27
C LEU A 280 -18.67 4.10 4.36
N SER A 281 -17.84 3.11 4.69
CA SER A 281 -16.64 2.76 3.92
C SER A 281 -16.97 2.28 2.50
N LEU A 282 -18.08 1.54 2.32
CA LEU A 282 -18.52 1.02 1.03
C LEU A 282 -19.12 2.08 0.11
N ALA A 283 -19.58 3.23 0.62
CA ALA A 283 -20.20 4.30 -0.19
C ALA A 283 -19.31 4.86 -1.32
N THR A 284 -18.01 4.53 -1.32
CA THR A 284 -17.02 4.94 -2.33
C THR A 284 -16.31 3.77 -3.00
N LYS A 285 -16.76 2.52 -2.75
CA LYS A 285 -16.15 1.28 -3.23
C LYS A 285 -17.04 0.59 -4.29
N MET A 286 -16.53 -0.47 -4.93
CA MET A 286 -17.28 -1.29 -5.87
C MET A 286 -18.28 -2.20 -5.17
N ALA A 287 -17.92 -2.78 -4.02
CA ALA A 287 -18.82 -3.65 -3.28
C ALA A 287 -20.05 -2.86 -2.78
N GLU A 288 -21.22 -3.41 -3.04
CA GLU A 288 -22.51 -2.72 -2.89
C GLU A 288 -23.08 -2.85 -1.47
N SER A 289 -22.69 -3.88 -0.71
CA SER A 289 -23.17 -4.09 0.65
C SER A 289 -22.19 -4.84 1.55
N PRO A 290 -22.31 -4.70 2.89
CA PRO A 290 -21.52 -5.48 3.84
C PRO A 290 -21.66 -7.00 3.67
N GLU A 291 -22.86 -7.48 3.35
CA GLU A 291 -23.14 -8.90 3.12
C GLU A 291 -22.37 -9.42 1.91
N GLN A 292 -22.30 -8.65 0.82
CA GLN A 292 -21.56 -9.05 -0.38
C GLN A 292 -20.06 -9.27 -0.07
N VAL A 293 -19.47 -8.41 0.75
CA VAL A 293 -18.06 -8.54 1.16
C VAL A 293 -17.86 -9.77 2.04
N LEU A 294 -18.73 -9.98 3.03
CA LEU A 294 -18.64 -11.15 3.92
C LEU A 294 -18.83 -12.46 3.15
N ASP A 295 -19.85 -12.54 2.30
CA ASP A 295 -20.11 -13.70 1.45
C ASP A 295 -18.90 -14.01 0.55
N PHE A 296 -18.28 -12.99 -0.04
CA PHE A 296 -17.06 -13.14 -0.83
C PHE A 296 -15.91 -13.74 -0.02
N LEU A 297 -15.61 -13.18 1.15
CA LEU A 297 -14.51 -13.62 2.00
C LEU A 297 -14.75 -15.03 2.56
N GLU A 298 -15.98 -15.33 2.98
CA GLU A 298 -16.36 -16.62 3.56
C GLU A 298 -16.36 -17.74 2.51
N GLN A 299 -16.82 -17.46 1.28
CA GLN A 299 -16.71 -18.42 0.16
C GLN A 299 -15.24 -18.71 -0.19
N LEU A 300 -14.38 -17.68 -0.23
CA LEU A 300 -12.95 -17.88 -0.49
C LEU A 300 -12.28 -18.68 0.64
N ALA A 301 -12.69 -18.45 1.89
CA ALA A 301 -12.23 -19.21 3.06
C ALA A 301 -12.67 -20.68 2.98
N GLU A 302 -13.93 -20.97 2.66
CA GLU A 302 -14.47 -22.32 2.51
C GLU A 302 -13.67 -23.13 1.49
N ARG A 303 -13.29 -22.49 0.37
CA ARG A 303 -12.54 -23.12 -0.72
C ARG A 303 -11.05 -23.33 -0.40
N SER A 304 -10.47 -22.46 0.41
CA SER A 304 -9.02 -22.44 0.68
C SER A 304 -8.62 -23.21 1.92
N ARG A 305 -9.47 -23.20 2.96
CA ARG A 305 -9.17 -23.78 4.27
C ARG A 305 -8.86 -25.28 4.24
N PRO A 306 -9.55 -26.14 3.47
CA PRO A 306 -9.23 -27.57 3.42
C PRO A 306 -7.80 -27.85 2.93
N GLN A 307 -7.31 -27.08 1.95
CA GLN A 307 -5.93 -27.21 1.47
C GLN A 307 -4.94 -26.62 2.47
N ALA A 308 -5.26 -25.49 3.12
CA ALA A 308 -4.43 -24.92 4.18
C ALA A 308 -4.23 -25.89 5.36
N GLN A 309 -5.25 -26.68 5.70
CA GLN A 309 -5.15 -27.73 6.73
C GLN A 309 -4.21 -28.86 6.31
N GLN A 310 -4.24 -29.27 5.04
CA GLN A 310 -3.32 -30.27 4.49
C GLN A 310 -1.87 -29.76 4.50
N GLU A 311 -1.66 -28.49 4.14
CA GLU A 311 -0.35 -27.85 4.16
C GLU A 311 0.20 -27.74 5.59
N TRP A 312 -0.63 -27.36 6.56
CA TRP A 312 -0.27 -27.32 7.99
C TRP A 312 0.06 -28.71 8.53
N GLN A 313 -0.74 -29.73 8.19
CA GLN A 313 -0.48 -31.11 8.58
C GLN A 313 0.83 -31.61 8.00
N ALA A 314 1.10 -31.36 6.72
CA ALA A 314 2.35 -31.76 6.08
C ALA A 314 3.57 -31.11 6.74
N LEU A 315 3.46 -29.83 7.13
CA LEU A 315 4.51 -29.13 7.87
C LEU A 315 4.74 -29.74 9.26
N SER A 316 3.66 -30.01 9.99
CA SER A 316 3.70 -30.61 11.33
C SER A 316 4.30 -32.01 11.31
N GLU A 317 3.91 -32.85 10.35
CA GLU A 317 4.44 -34.19 10.16
C GLU A 317 5.93 -34.15 9.79
N PHE A 318 6.34 -33.23 8.91
CA PHE A 318 7.73 -33.04 8.54
C PHE A 318 8.60 -32.65 9.74
N ALA A 319 8.19 -31.65 10.52
CA ALA A 319 8.89 -31.24 11.74
C ALA A 319 9.00 -32.38 12.77
N ALA A 320 7.93 -33.15 12.96
CA ALA A 320 7.91 -34.28 13.89
C ALA A 320 8.80 -35.45 13.44
N THR A 321 8.82 -35.76 12.14
CA THR A 321 9.53 -36.94 11.61
C THR A 321 11.02 -36.67 11.41
N GLU A 322 11.37 -35.56 10.76
CA GLU A 322 12.75 -35.22 10.40
C GLU A 322 13.50 -34.54 11.55
N PHE A 323 12.82 -33.72 12.36
CA PHE A 323 13.47 -32.91 13.42
C PHE A 323 13.07 -33.29 14.84
N LYS A 324 12.18 -34.28 15.02
CA LYS A 324 11.64 -34.70 16.34
C LYS A 324 10.96 -33.56 17.10
N HIS A 325 10.44 -32.57 16.36
CA HIS A 325 9.74 -31.41 16.90
C HIS A 325 8.23 -31.62 16.74
N HIS A 326 7.58 -32.10 17.81
CA HIS A 326 6.19 -32.58 17.75
C HIS A 326 5.14 -31.48 17.87
N GLU A 327 5.50 -30.30 18.37
CA GLU A 327 4.56 -29.20 18.60
C GLU A 327 5.13 -27.92 17.99
N LEU A 328 4.66 -27.58 16.79
CA LEU A 328 5.04 -26.35 16.12
C LEU A 328 4.39 -25.15 16.80
N GLN A 329 5.22 -24.19 17.16
CA GLN A 329 4.77 -22.87 17.61
C GLN A 329 4.76 -21.89 16.43
N ALA A 330 4.14 -20.72 16.60
CA ALA A 330 4.05 -19.72 15.53
C ALA A 330 5.43 -19.23 15.04
N TRP A 331 6.44 -19.18 15.91
CA TRP A 331 7.83 -18.82 15.56
C TRP A 331 8.63 -19.95 14.91
N ASP A 332 8.03 -21.15 14.78
CA ASP A 332 8.64 -22.29 14.11
C ASP A 332 8.17 -22.43 12.64
N VAL A 333 7.07 -21.77 12.27
CA VAL A 333 6.38 -21.96 10.98
C VAL A 333 7.30 -21.61 9.81
N ALA A 334 7.90 -20.42 9.81
CA ALA A 334 8.79 -19.99 8.73
C ALA A 334 10.04 -20.89 8.65
N TYR A 335 10.65 -21.21 9.79
CA TYR A 335 11.83 -22.06 9.86
C TYR A 335 11.61 -23.46 9.27
N TYR A 336 10.60 -24.20 9.75
CA TYR A 336 10.35 -25.53 9.20
C TYR A 336 9.68 -25.47 7.82
N GLY A 337 8.98 -24.38 7.49
CA GLY A 337 8.45 -24.12 6.16
C GLY A 337 9.57 -24.07 5.13
N GLU A 338 10.63 -23.33 5.43
CA GLU A 338 11.82 -23.26 4.58
C GLU A 338 12.54 -24.61 4.49
N LYS A 339 12.74 -25.32 5.61
CA LYS A 339 13.34 -26.67 5.57
C LYS A 339 12.49 -27.65 4.73
N LEU A 340 11.16 -27.55 4.80
CA LEU A 340 10.24 -28.36 4.00
C LEU A 340 10.30 -27.98 2.51
N LYS A 341 10.33 -26.68 2.20
CA LYS A 341 10.47 -26.16 0.82
C LYS A 341 11.77 -26.71 0.20
N GLN A 342 12.89 -26.59 0.91
CA GLN A 342 14.19 -27.10 0.48
C GLN A 342 14.17 -28.62 0.29
N SER A 343 13.61 -29.38 1.24
CA SER A 343 13.52 -30.84 1.13
C SER A 343 12.68 -31.30 -0.07
N ARG A 344 11.55 -30.63 -0.33
CA ARG A 344 10.59 -31.02 -1.37
C ARG A 344 11.00 -30.57 -2.77
N TYR A 345 11.51 -29.34 -2.91
CA TYR A 345 11.77 -28.72 -4.21
C TYR A 345 13.25 -28.56 -4.53
N GLN A 346 14.14 -28.80 -3.56
CA GLN A 346 15.59 -28.68 -3.73
C GLN A 346 16.01 -27.29 -4.24
N VAL A 347 15.31 -26.25 -3.77
CA VAL A 347 15.59 -24.84 -4.04
C VAL A 347 15.45 -24.05 -2.74
N SER A 348 16.36 -23.12 -2.54
CA SER A 348 16.34 -22.10 -1.50
C SER A 348 16.31 -20.70 -2.09
N GLN A 349 15.78 -19.72 -1.34
CA GLN A 349 15.80 -18.33 -1.79
C GLN A 349 17.24 -17.82 -2.02
N GLU A 350 18.21 -18.28 -1.22
CA GLU A 350 19.61 -17.89 -1.35
C GLU A 350 20.30 -18.45 -2.61
N GLU A 351 19.79 -19.52 -3.21
CA GLU A 351 20.27 -19.99 -4.53
C GLU A 351 19.75 -19.12 -5.68
N ILE A 352 18.57 -18.52 -5.53
CA ILE A 352 17.95 -17.64 -6.53
C ILE A 352 18.51 -16.21 -6.41
N ARG A 353 18.77 -15.74 -5.19
CA ARG A 353 19.21 -14.37 -4.88
C ARG A 353 20.37 -13.85 -5.75
N PRO A 354 21.44 -14.62 -6.07
CA PRO A 354 22.50 -14.20 -6.97
C PRO A 354 22.02 -13.78 -8.37
N TYR A 355 20.83 -14.23 -8.81
CA TYR A 355 20.25 -13.93 -10.12
C TYR A 355 19.30 -12.74 -10.10
N LEU A 356 19.10 -12.10 -8.94
CA LEU A 356 18.22 -10.95 -8.76
C LEU A 356 18.98 -9.68 -8.34
N PRO A 357 20.10 -9.29 -8.99
CA PRO A 357 20.71 -8.00 -8.73
C PRO A 357 19.77 -6.88 -9.16
N LEU A 358 19.59 -5.89 -8.29
CA LEU A 358 18.58 -4.84 -8.43
C LEU A 358 18.59 -4.17 -9.81
N ASP A 359 19.75 -3.77 -10.33
CA ASP A 359 19.82 -3.09 -11.64
C ASP A 359 19.44 -4.02 -12.80
N THR A 360 19.67 -5.33 -12.69
CA THR A 360 19.19 -6.28 -13.72
C THR A 360 17.67 -6.42 -13.65
N VAL A 361 17.12 -6.52 -12.44
CA VAL A 361 15.67 -6.58 -12.22
C VAL A 361 14.99 -5.31 -12.75
N LEU A 362 15.52 -4.12 -12.45
CA LEU A 362 14.98 -2.85 -12.95
C LEU A 362 15.03 -2.77 -14.47
N ASN A 363 16.16 -3.11 -15.09
CA ASN A 363 16.27 -3.16 -16.55
C ASN A 363 15.26 -4.14 -17.17
N GLY A 364 15.05 -5.29 -16.53
CA GLY A 364 14.05 -6.26 -16.94
C GLY A 364 12.61 -5.75 -16.81
N LEU A 365 12.28 -5.13 -15.69
CA LEU A 365 10.99 -4.45 -15.45
C LEU A 365 10.73 -3.37 -16.50
N PHE A 366 11.75 -2.59 -16.87
CA PHE A 366 11.63 -1.56 -17.91
C PHE A 366 11.44 -2.17 -19.30
N ALA A 367 12.17 -3.24 -19.63
CA ALA A 367 11.99 -3.98 -20.87
C ALA A 367 10.61 -4.63 -20.97
N LEU A 368 10.09 -5.18 -19.86
CA LEU A 368 8.73 -5.70 -19.75
C LEU A 368 7.71 -4.59 -20.03
N SER A 369 7.86 -3.45 -19.35
CA SER A 369 6.96 -2.31 -19.49
C SER A 369 6.95 -1.74 -20.92
N HIS A 370 8.11 -1.75 -21.60
CA HIS A 370 8.21 -1.43 -23.01
C HIS A 370 7.41 -2.40 -23.89
N LYS A 371 7.57 -3.72 -23.68
CA LYS A 371 6.86 -4.76 -24.44
C LYS A 371 5.34 -4.67 -24.28
N LEU A 372 4.87 -4.38 -23.06
CA LEU A 372 3.43 -4.34 -22.77
C LEU A 372 2.77 -3.02 -23.16
N PHE A 373 3.43 -1.90 -22.86
CA PHE A 373 2.77 -0.59 -22.89
C PHE A 373 3.40 0.39 -23.88
N GLY A 374 4.53 0.03 -24.49
CA GLY A 374 5.24 0.86 -25.46
C GLY A 374 5.93 2.07 -24.83
N ILE A 375 6.32 1.96 -23.56
CA ILE A 375 7.00 3.04 -22.82
C ILE A 375 8.50 2.78 -22.69
N GLU A 376 9.26 3.86 -22.57
CA GLU A 376 10.71 3.87 -22.33
C GLU A 376 10.96 4.51 -20.96
N ILE A 377 11.83 3.93 -20.16
CA ILE A 377 12.13 4.43 -18.82
C ILE A 377 13.61 4.79 -18.76
N VAL A 378 13.90 6.01 -18.32
CA VAL A 378 15.26 6.58 -18.36
C VAL A 378 15.59 7.20 -17.00
N GLU A 379 16.72 6.82 -16.43
CA GLU A 379 17.20 7.38 -15.16
C GLU A 379 17.74 8.80 -15.34
N ILE A 380 17.51 9.64 -14.32
CA ILE A 380 17.95 11.03 -14.25
C ILE A 380 18.96 11.16 -13.11
N GLU A 381 20.21 11.44 -13.45
CA GLU A 381 21.31 11.50 -12.47
C GLU A 381 21.32 12.79 -11.64
N SER A 382 20.80 13.91 -12.19
CA SER A 382 20.86 15.21 -11.54
C SER A 382 19.46 15.71 -11.16
N PHE A 383 19.18 15.66 -9.86
CA PHE A 383 17.95 16.14 -9.25
C PHE A 383 18.18 16.50 -7.78
N ASP A 384 17.22 17.19 -7.15
CA ASP A 384 17.28 17.50 -5.73
C ASP A 384 16.78 16.29 -4.92
N SER A 385 17.60 15.78 -4.00
CA SER A 385 17.35 14.51 -3.29
C SER A 385 17.34 14.71 -1.78
N TYR A 386 16.47 13.95 -1.09
CA TYR A 386 16.48 13.84 0.38
C TYR A 386 17.37 12.70 0.91
N HIS A 387 17.82 11.77 0.06
CA HIS A 387 18.65 10.62 0.45
C HIS A 387 19.59 10.19 -0.69
N PRO A 388 20.85 9.80 -0.41
CA PRO A 388 21.79 9.39 -1.46
C PRO A 388 21.33 8.20 -2.31
N ASP A 389 20.56 7.27 -1.73
CA ASP A 389 20.03 6.09 -2.45
C ASP A 389 18.76 6.35 -3.26
N LEU A 390 18.21 7.57 -3.19
CA LEU A 390 17.03 7.92 -3.99
C LEU A 390 17.41 7.92 -5.47
N ARG A 391 16.54 7.36 -6.32
CA ARG A 391 16.68 7.40 -7.77
C ARG A 391 15.48 8.12 -8.40
N LEU A 392 15.69 8.79 -9.53
CA LEU A 392 14.64 9.47 -10.29
C LEU A 392 14.63 8.96 -11.72
N PHE A 393 13.43 8.69 -12.24
CA PHE A 393 13.25 8.21 -13.61
C PHE A 393 12.21 9.02 -14.38
N GLU A 394 12.39 9.12 -15.68
CA GLU A 394 11.40 9.60 -16.65
C GLU A 394 10.74 8.42 -17.36
N ILE A 395 9.43 8.52 -17.60
CA ILE A 395 8.70 7.65 -18.52
C ILE A 395 8.46 8.42 -19.82
N ARG A 396 8.89 7.86 -20.94
CA ARG A 396 8.74 8.42 -22.28
C ARG A 396 7.94 7.47 -23.17
N ARG A 397 7.24 8.03 -24.15
CA ARG A 397 6.57 7.28 -25.21
C ARG A 397 6.63 8.08 -26.50
N ASP A 398 7.06 7.44 -27.58
CA ASP A 398 7.24 8.10 -28.88
C ASP A 398 8.10 9.38 -28.80
N GLY A 399 9.14 9.34 -27.97
CA GLY A 399 10.05 10.47 -27.70
C GLY A 399 9.48 11.58 -26.80
N ARG A 400 8.24 11.48 -26.31
CA ARG A 400 7.60 12.48 -25.45
C ARG A 400 7.59 12.04 -23.99
N LEU A 401 7.92 12.95 -23.08
CA LEU A 401 7.77 12.74 -21.63
C LEU A 401 6.30 12.52 -21.28
N GLN A 402 6.04 11.46 -20.52
CA GLN A 402 4.70 11.09 -20.04
C GLN A 402 4.58 11.31 -18.53
N ALA A 403 5.60 10.94 -17.76
CA ALA A 403 5.58 10.98 -16.29
C ALA A 403 7.00 10.92 -15.72
N GLN A 404 7.13 11.07 -14.41
CA GLN A 404 8.35 10.80 -13.66
C GLN A 404 8.06 10.01 -12.38
N PHE A 405 9.05 9.33 -11.82
CA PHE A 405 8.91 8.73 -10.50
C PHE A 405 10.23 8.69 -9.72
N TYR A 406 10.10 8.86 -8.42
CA TYR A 406 11.15 8.59 -7.45
C TYR A 406 11.08 7.13 -7.01
N LEU A 407 12.24 6.51 -6.81
CA LEU A 407 12.36 5.13 -6.34
C LEU A 407 13.26 5.09 -5.10
N ASP A 408 12.70 4.66 -3.96
CA ASP A 408 13.36 4.61 -2.64
C ASP A 408 13.23 3.22 -2.02
N LEU A 409 14.24 2.39 -2.19
CA LEU A 409 14.10 0.94 -2.01
C LEU A 409 14.48 0.41 -0.62
N TYR A 410 15.42 1.04 0.08
CA TYR A 410 16.08 0.39 1.21
C TYR A 410 15.45 0.73 2.55
N ALA A 411 15.45 -0.25 3.46
CA ALA A 411 15.10 -0.06 4.86
C ALA A 411 16.16 0.78 5.58
N ARG A 412 15.73 1.69 6.46
CA ARG A 412 16.62 2.54 7.27
C ARG A 412 15.89 3.13 8.46
N SER A 413 16.65 3.56 9.47
CA SER A 413 16.13 4.43 10.51
C SER A 413 15.58 5.72 9.88
N GLY A 414 14.47 6.23 10.41
CA GLY A 414 13.75 7.36 9.80
C GLY A 414 12.59 6.94 8.89
N LYS A 415 12.56 5.72 8.37
CA LYS A 415 11.57 5.27 7.37
C LYS A 415 10.51 4.36 7.98
N ARG A 416 9.24 4.50 7.57
CA ARG A 416 8.16 3.57 7.96
C ARG A 416 8.33 2.23 7.23
N GLY A 417 7.93 1.14 7.87
CA GLY A 417 7.98 -0.20 7.28
C GLY A 417 6.96 -0.41 6.15
N GLY A 418 7.10 -1.53 5.43
CA GLY A 418 6.21 -1.91 4.32
C GLY A 418 6.71 -1.47 2.94
N ALA A 419 5.82 -1.42 1.96
CA ALA A 419 6.05 -0.82 0.66
C ALA A 419 4.78 -0.04 0.27
N TRP A 420 4.93 1.01 -0.52
CA TRP A 420 3.81 1.81 -1.00
C TRP A 420 4.19 2.67 -2.20
N MET A 421 3.15 3.03 -2.95
CA MET A 421 3.16 4.11 -3.93
C MET A 421 2.41 5.32 -3.35
N ALA A 422 2.86 6.53 -3.66
CA ALA A 422 2.15 7.76 -3.35
C ALA A 422 2.27 8.78 -4.48
N ASP A 423 1.29 9.66 -4.58
CA ASP A 423 1.30 10.75 -5.54
C ASP A 423 2.25 11.86 -5.08
N CYS A 424 3.17 12.26 -5.94
CA CYS A 424 3.92 13.52 -5.77
C CYS A 424 3.17 14.66 -6.47
N ARG A 425 2.69 14.39 -7.69
CA ARG A 425 1.90 15.30 -8.53
C ARG A 425 0.97 14.48 -9.40
N VAL A 426 -0.24 14.98 -9.66
CA VAL A 426 -1.23 14.32 -10.52
C VAL A 426 -1.21 14.90 -11.95
N ARG A 427 -1.57 14.09 -12.94
CA ARG A 427 -1.78 14.56 -14.32
C ARG A 427 -3.01 15.46 -14.35
N ARG A 428 -2.90 16.66 -14.91
CA ARG A 428 -4.04 17.59 -15.04
C ARG A 428 -3.79 18.70 -16.05
N LEU A 429 -4.86 19.35 -16.52
CA LEU A 429 -4.76 20.56 -17.32
C LEU A 429 -4.71 21.81 -16.43
N ARG A 430 -3.56 22.51 -16.41
CA ARG A 430 -3.34 23.78 -15.69
C ARG A 430 -3.16 24.91 -16.70
N ASP A 431 -4.08 25.88 -16.74
CA ASP A 431 -4.02 27.03 -17.68
C ASP A 431 -3.74 26.63 -19.15
N SER A 432 -4.38 25.56 -19.62
CA SER A 432 -4.17 24.95 -20.96
C SER A 432 -2.80 24.30 -21.19
N GLN A 433 -1.98 24.13 -20.15
CA GLN A 433 -0.75 23.33 -20.16
C GLN A 433 -0.97 22.03 -19.39
N LEU A 434 -0.50 20.92 -19.95
CA LEU A 434 -0.59 19.63 -19.29
C LEU A 434 0.49 19.55 -18.20
N GLN A 435 0.05 19.45 -16.95
CA GLN A 435 0.88 18.97 -15.85
C GLN A 435 1.02 17.45 -15.97
N LEU A 436 2.26 16.96 -15.93
CA LEU A 436 2.56 15.53 -15.96
C LEU A 436 2.62 14.96 -14.54
N PRO A 437 2.20 13.69 -14.34
CA PRO A 437 2.21 13.06 -13.04
C PRO A 437 3.63 12.72 -12.60
N VAL A 438 3.83 12.77 -11.27
CA VAL A 438 5.05 12.31 -10.60
C VAL A 438 4.66 11.37 -9.47
N ALA A 439 5.30 10.21 -9.37
CA ALA A 439 5.06 9.21 -8.31
C ALA A 439 6.22 9.12 -7.32
N PHE A 440 5.93 8.73 -6.08
CA PHE A 440 6.88 8.15 -5.13
C PHE A 440 6.65 6.64 -5.08
N LEU A 441 7.68 5.84 -5.34
CA LEU A 441 7.69 4.39 -5.16
C LEU A 441 8.65 4.03 -4.04
N VAL A 442 8.15 3.39 -2.99
CA VAL A 442 8.91 3.16 -1.77
C VAL A 442 8.82 1.70 -1.34
N CYS A 443 9.96 1.08 -1.06
CA CYS A 443 10.05 -0.27 -0.50
C CYS A 443 10.93 -0.28 0.76
N ASN A 444 11.11 -1.44 1.41
CA ASN A 444 12.01 -1.61 2.56
C ASN A 444 12.89 -2.86 2.39
N PHE A 445 13.62 -2.91 1.29
CA PHE A 445 14.55 -3.99 0.96
C PHE A 445 15.84 -3.92 1.77
N ASN A 446 16.59 -5.02 1.75
CA ASN A 446 17.94 -5.03 2.30
C ASN A 446 18.84 -3.99 1.59
N PRO A 447 19.51 -3.09 2.33
CA PRO A 447 20.50 -2.20 1.75
C PRO A 447 21.70 -3.01 1.22
N PRO A 448 22.46 -2.47 0.24
CA PRO A 448 23.73 -3.05 -0.16
C PRO A 448 24.72 -3.06 1.00
N VAL A 449 25.56 -4.09 1.08
CA VAL A 449 26.64 -4.17 2.07
C VAL A 449 27.98 -3.85 1.39
N GLY A 450 28.62 -2.75 1.84
CA GLY A 450 29.87 -2.27 1.24
C GLY A 450 29.69 -1.90 -0.24
N ASP A 451 30.61 -2.36 -1.09
CA ASP A 451 30.59 -2.08 -2.54
C ASP A 451 29.82 -3.13 -3.36
N LYS A 452 29.09 -4.06 -2.71
CA LYS A 452 28.32 -5.11 -3.42
C LYS A 452 26.99 -4.56 -3.94
N ALA A 453 26.55 -5.07 -5.09
CA ALA A 453 25.21 -4.77 -5.59
C ALA A 453 24.12 -5.30 -4.62
N ALA A 454 23.02 -4.56 -4.50
CA ALA A 454 21.85 -5.05 -3.77
C ALA A 454 21.24 -6.24 -4.54
N LEU A 455 21.11 -7.37 -3.86
CA LEU A 455 20.49 -8.58 -4.40
C LEU A 455 19.12 -8.77 -3.75
N LEU A 456 18.08 -8.86 -4.56
CA LEU A 456 16.71 -9.02 -4.10
C LEU A 456 16.38 -10.48 -3.76
N THR A 457 15.47 -10.68 -2.82
CA THR A 457 14.74 -11.94 -2.68
C THR A 457 13.61 -12.03 -3.72
N GLU A 458 13.00 -13.21 -3.82
CA GLU A 458 11.79 -13.43 -4.64
C GLU A 458 10.62 -12.53 -4.18
N ASP A 459 10.44 -12.35 -2.87
CA ASP A 459 9.41 -11.48 -2.29
C ASP A 459 9.71 -9.98 -2.56
N GLU A 460 10.99 -9.58 -2.52
CA GLU A 460 11.39 -8.21 -2.86
C GLU A 460 11.19 -7.94 -4.37
N LEU A 461 11.41 -8.95 -5.23
CA LEU A 461 11.10 -8.88 -6.66
C LEU A 461 9.61 -8.65 -6.91
N THR A 462 8.73 -9.45 -6.31
CA THR A 462 7.27 -9.27 -6.47
C THR A 462 6.80 -7.95 -5.88
N THR A 463 7.32 -7.55 -4.72
CA THR A 463 7.02 -6.24 -4.11
C THR A 463 7.38 -5.08 -5.02
N LEU A 464 8.54 -5.12 -5.69
CA LEU A 464 8.94 -4.08 -6.64
C LEU A 464 7.96 -3.97 -7.81
N PHE A 465 7.50 -5.11 -8.35
CA PHE A 465 6.53 -5.15 -9.44
C PHE A 465 5.16 -4.67 -8.98
N HIS A 466 4.75 -5.02 -7.75
CA HIS A 466 3.53 -4.54 -7.12
C HIS A 466 3.49 -3.00 -7.07
N GLU A 467 4.49 -2.38 -6.45
CA GLU A 467 4.54 -0.92 -6.34
C GLU A 467 4.66 -0.23 -7.71
N PHE A 468 5.42 -0.84 -8.62
CA PHE A 468 5.51 -0.32 -9.98
C PHE A 468 4.18 -0.41 -10.73
N GLY A 469 3.33 -1.40 -10.45
CA GLY A 469 1.99 -1.50 -11.01
C GLY A 469 1.06 -0.35 -10.55
N HIS A 470 1.10 0.02 -9.25
CA HIS A 470 0.46 1.26 -8.79
C HIS A 470 1.04 2.50 -9.48
N GLY A 471 2.37 2.55 -9.59
CA GLY A 471 3.08 3.59 -10.32
C GLY A 471 2.59 3.74 -11.75
N LEU A 472 2.43 2.64 -12.49
CA LEU A 472 1.92 2.65 -13.86
C LEU A 472 0.47 3.15 -13.94
N HIS A 473 -0.38 2.80 -12.97
CA HIS A 473 -1.77 3.28 -12.92
C HIS A 473 -1.83 4.81 -12.81
N HIS A 474 -1.00 5.39 -11.96
CA HIS A 474 -0.87 6.83 -11.84
C HIS A 474 -0.22 7.48 -13.06
N MET A 475 0.91 6.93 -13.50
CA MET A 475 1.79 7.56 -14.48
C MET A 475 1.31 7.44 -15.93
N LEU A 476 0.53 6.41 -16.26
CA LEU A 476 0.01 6.19 -17.62
C LEU A 476 -1.41 6.71 -17.84
N THR A 477 -2.00 7.31 -16.81
CA THR A 477 -3.33 7.94 -16.92
C THR A 477 -3.40 8.93 -18.08
N GLN A 478 -4.54 8.97 -18.76
CA GLN A 478 -4.84 9.94 -19.82
C GLN A 478 -5.89 10.96 -19.39
N GLN A 479 -6.34 10.90 -18.13
CA GLN A 479 -7.25 11.88 -17.55
C GLN A 479 -6.51 13.18 -17.25
N ASP A 480 -7.11 14.31 -17.60
CA ASP A 480 -6.59 15.66 -17.35
C ASP A 480 -7.43 16.45 -16.32
N VAL A 481 -8.43 15.79 -15.73
CA VAL A 481 -9.23 16.27 -14.60
C VAL A 481 -8.64 15.67 -13.32
N ALA A 482 -8.11 16.51 -12.43
CA ALA A 482 -7.30 16.08 -11.29
C ALA A 482 -8.06 15.12 -10.36
N ALA A 483 -9.36 15.37 -10.14
CA ALA A 483 -10.21 14.59 -9.24
C ALA A 483 -10.45 13.13 -9.68
N VAL A 484 -10.15 12.79 -10.94
CA VAL A 484 -10.32 11.43 -11.49
C VAL A 484 -9.07 10.93 -12.22
N SER A 485 -7.94 11.62 -12.03
CA SER A 485 -6.68 11.30 -12.70
C SER A 485 -5.79 10.37 -11.89
N GLY A 486 -5.09 9.48 -12.60
CA GLY A 486 -4.22 8.49 -11.96
C GLY A 486 -5.06 7.54 -11.13
N ILE A 487 -4.75 7.45 -9.84
CA ILE A 487 -5.51 6.65 -8.87
C ILE A 487 -6.64 7.43 -8.19
N ASN A 488 -6.77 8.74 -8.44
CA ASN A 488 -7.85 9.54 -7.86
C ASN A 488 -9.22 9.11 -8.40
N GLY A 489 -10.19 9.04 -7.49
CA GLY A 489 -11.57 8.65 -7.82
C GLY A 489 -11.76 7.16 -8.15
N VAL A 490 -10.67 6.37 -8.20
CA VAL A 490 -10.75 4.91 -8.34
C VAL A 490 -11.29 4.31 -7.04
N ALA A 491 -12.24 3.39 -7.16
CA ALA A 491 -12.75 2.65 -6.00
C ALA A 491 -11.63 1.89 -5.29
N TRP A 492 -11.59 1.97 -3.96
CA TRP A 492 -10.46 1.43 -3.18
C TRP A 492 -10.28 -0.09 -3.32
N ASP A 493 -11.35 -0.83 -3.58
CA ASP A 493 -11.37 -2.27 -3.85
C ASP A 493 -10.99 -2.64 -5.29
N ALA A 494 -10.69 -1.66 -6.15
CA ALA A 494 -10.11 -1.83 -7.47
C ALA A 494 -8.66 -1.33 -7.58
N VAL A 495 -8.19 -0.51 -6.64
CA VAL A 495 -6.88 0.18 -6.76
C VAL A 495 -5.69 -0.79 -6.81
N GLU A 496 -5.85 -1.97 -6.21
CA GLU A 496 -4.88 -3.06 -6.14
C GLU A 496 -4.82 -3.91 -7.43
N LEU A 497 -5.73 -3.69 -8.39
CA LEU A 497 -5.76 -4.46 -9.63
C LEU A 497 -4.43 -4.32 -10.41
N PRO A 498 -3.95 -3.10 -10.74
CA PRO A 498 -2.73 -2.96 -11.53
C PRO A 498 -1.44 -3.40 -10.81
N SER A 499 -1.37 -3.24 -9.49
CA SER A 499 -0.23 -3.66 -8.67
C SER A 499 -0.09 -5.18 -8.71
N GLN A 500 -1.12 -5.90 -8.27
CA GLN A 500 -1.13 -7.38 -8.26
C GLN A 500 -1.08 -7.98 -9.67
N PHE A 501 -1.63 -7.29 -10.67
CA PHE A 501 -1.55 -7.75 -12.06
C PHE A 501 -0.09 -7.90 -12.51
N LEU A 502 0.76 -6.92 -12.20
CA LEU A 502 2.14 -6.91 -12.69
C LEU A 502 3.01 -8.00 -12.04
N GLU A 503 2.69 -8.41 -10.81
CA GLU A 503 3.39 -9.49 -10.08
C GLU A 503 3.42 -10.82 -10.83
N ASN A 504 2.42 -11.11 -11.67
CA ASN A 504 2.33 -12.37 -12.40
C ASN A 504 3.55 -12.63 -13.29
N TRP A 505 4.17 -11.57 -13.81
CA TRP A 505 5.37 -11.63 -14.65
C TRP A 505 6.63 -12.09 -13.92
N CYS A 506 6.65 -12.04 -12.59
CA CYS A 506 7.72 -12.59 -11.77
C CYS A 506 7.77 -14.12 -11.81
N TYR A 507 6.79 -14.77 -12.45
CA TYR A 507 6.68 -16.23 -12.55
C TYR A 507 6.57 -16.74 -13.99
N GLU A 508 6.71 -15.87 -14.99
CA GLU A 508 6.67 -16.26 -16.40
C GLU A 508 8.08 -16.53 -16.93
N PRO A 509 8.40 -17.77 -17.40
CA PRO A 509 9.74 -18.14 -17.87
C PRO A 509 10.33 -17.17 -18.89
N GLU A 510 9.53 -16.74 -19.87
CA GLU A 510 9.98 -15.85 -20.93
C GLU A 510 10.29 -14.43 -20.44
N ALA A 511 9.69 -14.00 -19.33
CA ALA A 511 9.99 -12.72 -18.70
C ALA A 511 11.19 -12.82 -17.77
N LEU A 512 11.24 -13.86 -16.94
CA LEU A 512 12.37 -14.13 -16.06
C LEU A 512 13.70 -14.25 -16.82
N ALA A 513 13.67 -14.73 -18.06
CA ALA A 513 14.84 -14.81 -18.94
C ALA A 513 15.57 -13.46 -19.16
N PHE A 514 14.87 -12.32 -19.03
CA PHE A 514 15.47 -10.98 -19.12
C PHE A 514 15.29 -10.11 -17.87
N ILE A 515 14.53 -10.57 -16.87
CA ILE A 515 14.44 -9.96 -15.54
C ILE A 515 15.58 -10.42 -14.61
N THR A 516 16.12 -11.60 -14.88
CA THR A 516 17.13 -12.24 -14.02
C THR A 516 18.48 -12.39 -14.73
N GLY A 517 19.55 -12.42 -13.93
CA GLY A 517 20.92 -12.65 -14.41
C GLY A 517 21.90 -12.68 -13.24
N HIS A 518 22.85 -13.62 -13.25
CA HIS A 518 23.79 -13.79 -12.15
C HIS A 518 24.67 -12.55 -11.97
N PHE A 519 24.76 -12.02 -10.74
CA PHE A 519 25.41 -10.74 -10.45
C PHE A 519 26.90 -10.68 -10.86
N GLU A 520 27.63 -11.80 -10.79
CA GLU A 520 29.05 -11.85 -11.21
C GLU A 520 29.28 -12.17 -12.69
N THR A 521 28.43 -13.03 -13.27
CA THR A 521 28.72 -13.67 -14.58
C THR A 521 27.80 -13.19 -15.69
N GLY A 522 26.68 -12.55 -15.34
CA GLY A 522 25.61 -12.19 -16.26
C GLY A 522 24.87 -13.39 -16.88
N GLN A 523 25.14 -14.61 -16.42
CA GLN A 523 24.48 -15.81 -16.94
C GLN A 523 23.00 -15.83 -16.51
N SER A 524 22.13 -16.24 -17.43
CA SER A 524 20.69 -16.41 -17.14
C SER A 524 20.46 -17.43 -16.03
N LEU A 525 19.32 -17.31 -15.35
CA LEU A 525 18.85 -18.29 -14.37
C LEU A 525 18.86 -19.70 -15.00
N PRO A 526 19.58 -20.67 -14.43
CA PRO A 526 19.65 -22.03 -14.97
C PRO A 526 18.25 -22.65 -15.07
N GLN A 527 17.98 -23.35 -16.17
CA GLN A 527 16.67 -23.97 -16.44
C GLN A 527 16.21 -24.87 -15.28
N GLU A 528 17.12 -25.65 -14.69
CA GLU A 528 16.82 -26.51 -13.55
C GLU A 528 16.37 -25.70 -12.32
N LEU A 529 17.02 -24.56 -12.05
CA LEU A 529 16.68 -23.70 -10.91
C LEU A 529 15.35 -22.99 -11.14
N LEU A 530 15.10 -22.54 -12.37
CA LEU A 530 13.81 -21.97 -12.80
C LEU A 530 12.67 -22.98 -12.60
N GLU A 531 12.84 -24.23 -13.07
CA GLU A 531 11.82 -25.28 -12.91
C GLU A 531 11.50 -25.55 -11.43
N LYS A 532 12.51 -25.57 -10.56
CA LYS A 532 12.32 -25.73 -9.12
C LYS A 532 11.61 -24.54 -8.48
N MET A 533 11.99 -23.32 -8.85
CA MET A 533 11.33 -22.09 -8.40
C MET A 533 9.84 -22.10 -8.78
N LEU A 534 9.52 -22.40 -10.04
CA LEU A 534 8.14 -22.48 -10.51
C LEU A 534 7.34 -23.60 -9.86
N ALA A 535 7.97 -24.76 -9.61
CA ALA A 535 7.33 -25.85 -8.87
C ALA A 535 7.01 -25.47 -7.41
N ALA A 536 7.78 -24.55 -6.83
CA ALA A 536 7.63 -24.05 -5.47
C ALA A 536 6.75 -22.80 -5.36
N LYS A 537 6.34 -22.16 -6.48
CA LYS A 537 5.52 -20.93 -6.52
C LYS A 537 4.31 -20.98 -5.59
N ASN A 538 3.59 -22.11 -5.59
CA ASN A 538 2.36 -22.30 -4.80
C ASN A 538 2.61 -23.07 -3.50
N PHE A 539 3.84 -23.09 -3.00
CA PHE A 539 4.15 -23.73 -1.73
C PHE A 539 3.48 -22.97 -0.57
N GLN A 540 2.62 -23.66 0.18
CA GLN A 540 1.89 -23.11 1.33
C GLN A 540 0.98 -21.90 1.01
N SER A 541 0.61 -21.74 -0.26
CA SER A 541 -0.24 -20.63 -0.72
C SER A 541 -1.63 -20.65 -0.09
N ALA A 542 -2.19 -21.82 0.26
CA ALA A 542 -3.49 -21.89 0.92
C ALA A 542 -3.39 -21.42 2.39
N MET A 543 -2.30 -21.74 3.09
CA MET A 543 -2.01 -21.17 4.42
C MET A 543 -1.88 -19.64 4.37
N MET A 544 -1.19 -19.10 3.36
CA MET A 544 -1.10 -17.65 3.14
C MET A 544 -2.46 -17.03 2.79
N MET A 545 -3.27 -17.71 1.97
CA MET A 545 -4.62 -17.28 1.60
C MET A 545 -5.51 -17.13 2.83
N VAL A 546 -5.60 -18.16 3.69
CA VAL A 546 -6.42 -18.08 4.90
C VAL A 546 -5.90 -17.06 5.90
N ARG A 547 -4.61 -16.73 5.88
CA ARG A 547 -4.03 -15.65 6.69
C ARG A 547 -4.49 -14.26 6.22
N GLN A 548 -4.51 -14.01 4.91
CA GLN A 548 -5.07 -12.75 4.38
C GLN A 548 -6.58 -12.64 4.65
N LEU A 549 -7.30 -13.77 4.60
CA LEU A 549 -8.72 -13.83 4.94
C LEU A 549 -8.98 -13.59 6.43
N GLU A 550 -8.11 -14.06 7.34
CA GLU A 550 -8.14 -13.71 8.77
C GLU A 550 -8.12 -12.18 8.95
N PHE A 551 -7.21 -11.49 8.28
CA PHE A 551 -7.09 -10.03 8.36
C PHE A 551 -8.32 -9.30 7.81
N ALA A 552 -8.80 -9.71 6.63
CA ALA A 552 -9.95 -9.09 5.98
C ALA A 552 -11.26 -9.31 6.76
N LEU A 553 -11.50 -10.53 7.24
CA LEU A 553 -12.68 -10.85 8.05
C LEU A 553 -12.64 -10.13 9.39
N PHE A 554 -11.47 -10.06 10.03
CA PHE A 554 -11.31 -9.32 11.29
C PHE A 554 -11.62 -7.84 11.12
N ASP A 555 -10.97 -7.16 10.16
CA ASP A 555 -11.22 -5.75 9.86
C ASP A 555 -12.70 -5.48 9.58
N PHE A 556 -13.30 -6.27 8.68
CA PHE A 556 -14.66 -5.98 8.22
C PHE A 556 -15.70 -6.26 9.30
N LYS A 557 -15.62 -7.41 9.99
CA LYS A 557 -16.53 -7.73 11.12
C LYS A 557 -16.35 -6.73 12.27
N LEU A 558 -15.13 -6.24 12.52
CA LEU A 558 -14.86 -5.26 13.57
C LEU A 558 -15.64 -3.96 13.33
N HIS A 559 -15.52 -3.39 12.13
CA HIS A 559 -16.19 -2.13 11.78
C HIS A 559 -17.71 -2.27 11.55
N GLN A 560 -18.19 -3.46 11.20
CA GLN A 560 -19.63 -3.74 11.07
C GLN A 560 -20.31 -3.91 12.44
N GLN A 561 -19.66 -4.61 13.37
CA GLN A 561 -20.29 -5.06 14.62
C GLN A 561 -20.04 -4.14 15.82
N TRP A 562 -19.08 -3.21 15.74
CA TRP A 562 -18.74 -2.32 16.85
C TRP A 562 -19.95 -1.51 17.34
N GLY A 563 -20.10 -1.38 18.66
CA GLY A 563 -21.24 -0.72 19.31
C GLY A 563 -22.60 -1.43 19.19
N SER A 564 -22.69 -2.56 18.48
CA SER A 564 -23.90 -3.39 18.47
C SER A 564 -24.07 -4.18 19.77
N ALA A 565 -25.27 -4.72 20.01
CA ALA A 565 -25.53 -5.60 21.15
C ALA A 565 -24.67 -6.88 21.17
N ASN A 566 -24.09 -7.26 20.02
CA ASN A 566 -23.23 -8.44 19.87
C ASN A 566 -21.73 -8.07 19.80
N ALA A 567 -21.38 -6.78 19.92
CA ALA A 567 -20.00 -6.31 19.84
C ALA A 567 -19.12 -7.06 20.86
N GLN A 568 -18.04 -7.65 20.36
CA GLN A 568 -17.02 -8.27 21.18
C GLN A 568 -15.86 -7.30 21.40
N PRO A 569 -15.11 -7.43 22.51
CA PRO A 569 -13.80 -6.79 22.63
C PRO A 569 -12.91 -7.15 21.43
N VAL A 570 -12.06 -6.22 21.00
CA VAL A 570 -11.24 -6.36 19.78
C VAL A 570 -10.49 -7.70 19.71
N GLN A 571 -9.81 -8.08 20.79
CA GLN A 571 -9.09 -9.36 20.86
C GLN A 571 -10.02 -10.58 20.76
N ALA A 572 -11.20 -10.52 21.39
CA ALA A 572 -12.15 -11.62 21.39
C ALA A 572 -12.76 -11.85 19.99
N LEU A 573 -13.05 -10.76 19.25
CA LEU A 573 -13.48 -10.87 17.84
C LEU A 573 -12.37 -11.48 16.96
N LEU A 574 -11.13 -11.02 17.12
CA LEU A 574 -9.99 -11.59 16.39
C LEU A 574 -9.83 -13.09 16.66
N ASP A 575 -9.95 -13.51 17.92
CA ASP A 575 -9.87 -14.91 18.30
C ASP A 575 -11.04 -15.74 17.76
N GLN A 576 -12.24 -15.17 17.65
CA GLN A 576 -13.37 -15.81 16.97
C GLN A 576 -13.08 -16.01 15.49
N VAL A 577 -12.65 -14.96 14.78
CA VAL A 577 -12.30 -15.05 13.35
C VAL A 577 -11.23 -16.11 13.11
N ARG A 578 -10.20 -16.17 13.96
CA ARG A 578 -9.15 -17.20 13.90
C ARG A 578 -9.72 -18.62 14.02
N GLN A 579 -10.70 -18.85 14.88
CA GLN A 579 -11.35 -20.16 15.00
C GLN A 579 -12.12 -20.56 13.74
N GLU A 580 -12.66 -19.58 13.00
CA GLU A 580 -13.39 -19.79 11.75
C GLU A 580 -12.43 -20.13 10.59
N VAL A 581 -11.38 -19.33 10.38
CA VAL A 581 -10.58 -19.37 9.13
C VAL A 581 -9.14 -19.84 9.29
N ALA A 582 -8.46 -19.55 10.40
CA ALA A 582 -7.03 -19.82 10.53
C ALA A 582 -6.72 -21.31 10.77
N VAL A 583 -5.55 -21.73 10.28
CA VAL A 583 -4.98 -23.07 10.55
C VAL A 583 -3.80 -23.01 11.52
N ILE A 584 -3.23 -21.82 11.73
CA ILE A 584 -2.21 -21.53 12.75
C ILE A 584 -2.86 -20.61 13.77
N ILE A 585 -2.95 -21.07 15.01
CA ILE A 585 -3.42 -20.24 16.12
C ILE A 585 -2.20 -19.63 16.81
N PRO A 586 -2.02 -18.30 16.78
CA PRO A 586 -0.88 -17.67 17.44
C PRO A 586 -1.00 -17.73 18.97
N PRO A 587 0.11 -17.57 19.70
CA PRO A 587 0.10 -17.52 21.17
C PRO A 587 -0.82 -16.41 21.71
N GLN A 588 -1.35 -16.60 22.92
CA GLN A 588 -2.27 -15.64 23.57
C GLN A 588 -1.69 -14.23 23.78
N PHE A 589 -0.36 -14.10 23.83
CA PHE A 589 0.30 -12.80 23.94
C PHE A 589 0.34 -12.04 22.61
N ASN A 590 -0.06 -12.63 21.49
CA ASN A 590 -0.06 -11.96 20.20
C ASN A 590 -0.99 -10.73 20.23
N ARG A 591 -0.47 -9.60 19.73
CA ARG A 591 -1.14 -8.30 19.65
C ARG A 591 -1.03 -7.72 18.25
N PHE A 592 -1.25 -8.56 17.24
CA PHE A 592 -1.16 -8.16 15.83
C PHE A 592 -1.93 -6.86 15.52
N GLN A 593 -3.14 -6.71 16.07
CA GLN A 593 -4.02 -5.56 15.86
C GLN A 593 -3.38 -4.23 16.25
N HIS A 594 -2.47 -4.20 17.24
CA HIS A 594 -1.73 -3.01 17.68
C HIS A 594 -0.71 -2.51 16.67
N SER A 595 -0.38 -3.35 15.69
CA SER A 595 0.51 -3.03 14.57
C SER A 595 -0.20 -3.02 13.22
N PHE A 596 -1.53 -3.15 13.20
CA PHE A 596 -2.30 -3.25 11.95
C PHE A 596 -2.58 -1.87 11.34
N ALA A 597 -1.51 -1.17 10.97
CA ALA A 597 -1.54 0.21 10.48
C ALA A 597 -2.45 0.41 9.26
N HIS A 598 -2.64 -0.62 8.42
CA HIS A 598 -3.56 -0.57 7.28
C HIS A 598 -4.95 -0.04 7.64
N ILE A 599 -5.51 -0.50 8.78
CA ILE A 599 -6.90 -0.20 9.15
C ILE A 599 -7.00 0.89 10.22
N PHE A 600 -5.95 1.13 11.02
CA PHE A 600 -5.99 2.15 12.10
C PHE A 600 -5.25 3.44 11.76
N ALA A 601 -4.29 3.40 10.83
CA ALA A 601 -3.47 4.55 10.42
C ALA A 601 -3.33 4.69 8.89
N GLY A 602 -4.11 3.91 8.12
CA GLY A 602 -4.08 3.87 6.67
C GLY A 602 -5.48 3.87 6.06
N GLY A 603 -5.56 3.70 4.74
CA GLY A 603 -6.81 3.82 3.97
C GLY A 603 -7.72 2.58 3.97
N TYR A 604 -7.37 1.50 4.68
CA TYR A 604 -8.03 0.19 4.52
C TYR A 604 -9.04 -0.14 5.64
N ALA A 605 -9.50 0.84 6.41
CA ALA A 605 -10.51 0.61 7.44
C ALA A 605 -11.84 0.13 6.83
N ALA A 606 -12.34 -1.03 7.27
CA ALA A 606 -13.44 -1.74 6.62
C ALA A 606 -13.22 -1.90 5.11
N GLY A 607 -11.97 -2.22 4.75
CA GLY A 607 -11.46 -2.13 3.39
C GLY A 607 -10.28 -3.06 3.13
N TYR A 608 -9.77 -3.79 4.12
CA TYR A 608 -8.64 -4.70 3.89
C TYR A 608 -8.98 -5.85 2.94
N TYR A 609 -10.27 -6.18 2.80
CA TYR A 609 -10.77 -7.13 1.79
C TYR A 609 -10.40 -6.72 0.34
N SER A 610 -10.13 -5.43 0.10
CA SER A 610 -9.74 -4.87 -1.20
C SER A 610 -8.58 -5.63 -1.84
N TYR A 611 -7.61 -6.09 -1.03
CA TYR A 611 -6.51 -6.91 -1.56
C TYR A 611 -7.00 -8.19 -2.24
N LYS A 612 -7.91 -8.95 -1.62
CA LYS A 612 -8.44 -10.19 -2.22
C LYS A 612 -9.48 -9.93 -3.28
N TRP A 613 -10.26 -8.86 -3.13
CA TRP A 613 -11.22 -8.44 -4.14
C TRP A 613 -10.52 -8.10 -5.46
N ALA A 614 -9.50 -7.25 -5.39
CA ALA A 614 -8.68 -6.89 -6.54
C ALA A 614 -7.82 -8.05 -7.05
N GLU A 615 -7.41 -9.00 -6.20
CA GLU A 615 -6.62 -10.15 -6.67
C GLU A 615 -7.44 -11.07 -7.58
N VAL A 616 -8.76 -11.13 -7.37
CA VAL A 616 -9.67 -11.78 -8.33
C VAL A 616 -9.66 -11.05 -9.66
N LEU A 617 -9.75 -9.71 -9.63
CA LEU A 617 -9.66 -8.90 -10.85
C LEU A 617 -8.31 -9.11 -11.54
N SER A 618 -7.20 -9.07 -10.81
CA SER A 618 -5.84 -9.12 -11.37
C SER A 618 -5.50 -10.50 -11.93
N ALA A 619 -5.84 -11.57 -11.22
CA ALA A 619 -5.69 -12.94 -11.70
C ALA A 619 -6.51 -13.19 -12.98
N ASP A 620 -7.76 -12.70 -13.00
CA ASP A 620 -8.62 -12.89 -14.17
C ASP A 620 -8.22 -11.98 -15.34
N ALA A 621 -7.73 -10.77 -15.07
CA ALA A 621 -7.12 -9.91 -16.08
C ALA A 621 -5.88 -10.58 -16.70
N PHE A 622 -5.00 -11.14 -15.88
CA PHE A 622 -3.83 -11.89 -16.34
C PHE A 622 -4.22 -13.16 -17.11
N SER A 623 -5.35 -13.80 -16.78
CA SER A 623 -5.82 -14.96 -17.54
C SER A 623 -6.10 -14.67 -19.02
N ARG A 624 -6.44 -13.42 -19.37
CA ARG A 624 -6.55 -13.01 -20.77
C ARG A 624 -5.17 -13.00 -21.46
N PHE A 625 -4.11 -12.63 -20.76
CA PHE A 625 -2.74 -12.73 -21.28
C PHE A 625 -2.29 -14.19 -21.41
N GLU A 626 -2.71 -15.09 -20.52
CA GLU A 626 -2.51 -16.53 -20.70
C GLU A 626 -3.23 -17.07 -21.97
N GLU A 627 -4.43 -16.53 -22.28
CA GLU A 627 -5.21 -16.87 -23.48
C GLU A 627 -4.59 -16.31 -24.78
N ASP A 628 -4.20 -15.04 -24.77
CA ASP A 628 -3.76 -14.28 -25.95
C ASP A 628 -2.23 -14.36 -26.21
N GLY A 629 -1.47 -14.87 -25.22
CA GLY A 629 -0.02 -14.83 -25.14
C GLY A 629 0.47 -13.70 -24.22
N ILE A 630 1.39 -14.02 -23.30
CA ILE A 630 1.76 -13.11 -22.22
C ILE A 630 2.28 -11.75 -22.74
N PHE A 631 3.04 -11.72 -23.83
CA PHE A 631 3.53 -10.47 -24.45
C PHE A 631 2.65 -9.95 -25.59
N ASN A 632 1.37 -10.30 -25.63
CA ASN A 632 0.49 -9.85 -26.71
C ASN A 632 0.35 -8.31 -26.70
N PRO A 633 0.82 -7.62 -27.75
CA PRO A 633 0.86 -6.15 -27.76
C PRO A 633 -0.54 -5.53 -27.82
N ASN A 634 -1.53 -6.23 -28.39
CA ASN A 634 -2.90 -5.74 -28.43
C ASN A 634 -3.54 -5.83 -27.04
N THR A 635 -3.35 -6.96 -26.34
CA THR A 635 -3.85 -7.14 -24.97
C THR A 635 -3.16 -6.16 -24.01
N GLY A 636 -1.85 -5.93 -24.15
CA GLY A 636 -1.11 -4.89 -23.41
C GLY A 636 -1.62 -3.47 -23.67
N ALA A 637 -1.86 -3.12 -24.95
CA ALA A 637 -2.45 -1.83 -25.31
C ALA A 637 -3.87 -1.66 -24.75
N GLU A 638 -4.69 -2.70 -24.81
CA GLU A 638 -6.04 -2.65 -24.23
C GLU A 638 -6.02 -2.53 -22.71
N PHE A 639 -5.12 -3.22 -22.01
CA PHE A 639 -4.98 -3.07 -20.55
C PHE A 639 -4.58 -1.63 -20.20
N ARG A 640 -3.59 -1.07 -20.93
CA ARG A 640 -3.20 0.33 -20.77
C ARG A 640 -4.39 1.26 -21.01
N ASP A 641 -5.09 1.11 -22.12
CA ASP A 641 -6.10 2.09 -22.56
C ASP A 641 -7.42 1.98 -21.79
N LYS A 642 -7.74 0.80 -21.21
CA LYS A 642 -9.01 0.54 -20.51
C LYS A 642 -8.90 0.48 -18.99
N ILE A 643 -7.71 0.19 -18.45
CA ILE A 643 -7.46 0.11 -16.99
C ILE A 643 -6.58 1.28 -16.57
N LEU A 644 -5.34 1.38 -17.09
CA LEU A 644 -4.36 2.37 -16.61
C LEU A 644 -4.69 3.81 -17.03
N ALA A 645 -5.24 4.00 -18.24
CA ALA A 645 -5.44 5.33 -18.84
C ALA A 645 -6.69 6.07 -18.32
N VAL A 646 -7.64 5.35 -17.72
CA VAL A 646 -8.98 5.90 -17.43
C VAL A 646 -9.12 6.45 -16.01
N GLY A 647 -8.23 6.08 -15.09
CA GLY A 647 -8.30 6.51 -13.69
C GLY A 647 -9.70 6.34 -13.08
N GLY A 648 -10.12 7.27 -12.23
CA GLY A 648 -11.45 7.28 -11.61
C GLY A 648 -12.59 7.82 -12.49
N SER A 649 -12.38 7.95 -13.81
CA SER A 649 -13.37 8.55 -14.72
C SER A 649 -14.52 7.61 -15.09
N GLN A 650 -14.39 6.32 -14.79
CA GLN A 650 -15.35 5.27 -15.12
C GLN A 650 -15.56 4.33 -13.95
N ASP A 651 -16.71 3.64 -13.94
CA ASP A 651 -16.97 2.57 -12.99
C ASP A 651 -15.95 1.43 -13.17
N PRO A 652 -15.27 0.97 -12.10
CA PRO A 652 -14.24 -0.06 -12.21
C PRO A 652 -14.74 -1.41 -12.74
N MET A 653 -15.98 -1.80 -12.47
CA MET A 653 -16.54 -3.03 -13.03
C MET A 653 -16.75 -2.87 -14.54
N ALA A 654 -17.25 -1.72 -14.98
CA ALA A 654 -17.37 -1.39 -16.40
C ALA A 654 -16.01 -1.37 -17.11
N MET A 655 -14.97 -0.80 -16.48
CA MET A 655 -13.59 -0.83 -16.98
C MET A 655 -13.06 -2.26 -17.11
N PHE A 656 -13.26 -3.07 -16.08
CA PHE A 656 -12.86 -4.47 -16.08
C PHE A 656 -13.57 -5.25 -17.19
N VAL A 657 -14.89 -5.11 -17.32
CA VAL A 657 -15.67 -5.77 -18.38
C VAL A 657 -15.25 -5.29 -19.76
N ALA A 658 -14.96 -4.00 -19.93
CA ALA A 658 -14.45 -3.47 -21.20
C ALA A 658 -13.12 -4.11 -21.60
N PHE A 659 -12.24 -4.38 -20.62
CA PHE A 659 -10.99 -5.10 -20.86
C PHE A 659 -11.20 -6.61 -21.01
N ARG A 660 -11.86 -7.28 -20.07
CA ARG A 660 -11.95 -8.74 -20.02
C ARG A 660 -13.00 -9.33 -20.97
N GLY A 661 -14.00 -8.55 -21.35
CA GLY A 661 -15.17 -8.95 -22.14
C GLY A 661 -16.29 -9.63 -21.33
N ARG A 662 -16.13 -9.73 -20.01
CA ARG A 662 -17.07 -10.34 -19.05
C ARG A 662 -16.74 -9.90 -17.62
N GLU A 663 -17.65 -10.17 -16.70
CA GLU A 663 -17.43 -10.02 -15.25
C GLU A 663 -16.30 -10.96 -14.74
N PRO A 664 -15.65 -10.59 -13.61
CA PRO A 664 -14.54 -11.33 -13.02
C PRO A 664 -14.95 -12.69 -12.45
N LYS A 665 -14.00 -13.63 -12.40
CA LYS A 665 -14.19 -15.00 -11.93
C LYS A 665 -13.15 -15.41 -10.89
N VAL A 666 -13.61 -15.87 -9.73
CA VAL A 666 -12.75 -16.30 -8.61
C VAL A 666 -11.87 -17.51 -8.97
N GLU A 667 -12.28 -18.31 -9.97
CA GLU A 667 -11.53 -19.49 -10.41
C GLU A 667 -10.13 -19.16 -10.92
N ALA A 668 -9.92 -17.95 -11.48
CA ALA A 668 -8.59 -17.53 -11.92
C ALA A 668 -7.63 -17.42 -10.73
N LEU A 669 -8.06 -16.73 -9.67
CA LEU A 669 -7.30 -16.58 -8.43
C LEU A 669 -6.98 -17.94 -7.78
N LEU A 670 -8.00 -18.80 -7.62
CA LEU A 670 -7.82 -20.12 -7.02
C LEU A 670 -6.81 -20.96 -7.81
N ARG A 671 -6.90 -20.96 -9.15
CA ARG A 671 -5.96 -21.67 -10.03
C ARG A 671 -4.54 -21.11 -9.91
N HIS A 672 -4.38 -19.79 -9.98
CA HIS A 672 -3.07 -19.14 -9.85
C HIS A 672 -2.42 -19.41 -8.51
N SER A 673 -3.22 -19.49 -7.44
CA SER A 673 -2.78 -19.86 -6.09
C SER A 673 -2.56 -21.37 -5.91
N GLY A 674 -2.81 -22.21 -6.92
CA GLY A 674 -2.70 -23.66 -6.78
C GLY A 674 -3.73 -24.29 -5.83
N ILE A 675 -4.83 -23.59 -5.55
CA ILE A 675 -5.93 -24.05 -4.70
C ILE A 675 -6.94 -24.79 -5.58
N LYS A 676 -7.15 -26.09 -5.31
CA LYS A 676 -8.05 -26.91 -6.12
C LYS A 676 -9.49 -26.41 -5.97
N ALA A 677 -10.15 -26.11 -7.09
CA ALA A 677 -11.58 -25.89 -7.10
C ALA A 677 -12.29 -27.17 -6.62
N ALA A 678 -13.19 -27.02 -5.65
CA ALA A 678 -13.99 -28.11 -5.09
C ALA A 678 -14.97 -28.69 -6.11
#